data_AF-A0A556QIV2-F1
#
_entry.id   AF-A0A556QIV2-F1
#
_cell.length_a   1.000
_cell.length_b   1.000
_cell.length_c   1.000
_cell.angle_alpha   90.00
_cell.angle_beta   90.00
_cell.angle_gamma   90.00
#
_symmetry.space_group_name_H-M   'P 1'
#
loop_
_entity.id
_entity.type
_entity.pdbx_description
1 polymer ?
#
loop_
_entity_poly.entity_id
_entity_poly.type
_entity_poly.pdbx_seq_one_letter_code
_entity_poly.pdbx_strand_id
1 'polypeptide(L)'
;MRCSPNSSRTCVAQTDFITMALSEFSGSFARRLVRSLVKFYYPRIEVSGADRIPQDGPVLLAANHPNSLIDPVMLGIAARRPVRLMAKAPLFDIPIFGKVLHALGMVPAYRGTDDRLQVARNLESLAAAAKQMAAGHVMGIFPEGKSHDANQLALVRSGAARLALQALAAGAQGLKIVPVGLHYEQKERFRSAVWIKVGEPVDAAEWLAQHNGDEHLAMRTLTTELNTRLKSVVLHLDEAEWQPLLEDLEALLPAAGYKRRDALNGLRRQQAAVDAINYFYRTDRPRAEAAAARVRAHGQALRAAGVPADDMELSLQARMLVGSFSLTMLKLVTGALVGFFGLVTHLAPYLFVRFVSVWVPAPGQMTLALNRLLLGLPVYGAWYGLMAWWLSGYFVPWVVVTWLVLMPVSALVALDNARRWKTLFPRLRAETRLLLKPKLRAELLASQSVVVRELGGLAKEFHSAMPAPATIVMATNRYRPPLWLNVTVAAISLAVMVWFSAWLLRDRPTEFLRADAPNIAALPVTQLTEQMASDERSLVAVIDGLDELEKTFLAFEGDLKAGRRSYYKQADDEEIRRLLLKFLNYRTVLLRTVWKYQRNEDVKPEAVRLRALLLHYTAAAVAYDYSARFVQAFKDQDEAIRKLNEAEPRWDLPAGTYDLIRANLGNVEHRRWLESGWKNYQRTLPEWQAAGLTAGEPYEKFHASILLAAENTAKLSDELFSYKVGTALADVTGTVKGSYYRASSAVSTLIGDTKIRQPRHGKSLITPELMERLRPLLQPGDILIERRNWYLSNAFLPGYWPHSALYVGTPEQIKAAGIDQDMRIQRHLEKFTQRDASGHGYAIIEAISEGVVFTTIEHSIGEADSVAVLRPNLTPLQKKEVIARAFDHVGKPYDFDFDFFSADKLVCTEVVYRALNGMIDFPLVDILGRKTLPAVEIIKFWASGEGGPMLTFVAYLDGDERTGKCEWAGPAELAWSAGRPALTWLQ
;
A
#
# COMPACT_ATOMS: atom_id res chain seq x y z
N MET A 1 -3.84 67.47 -2.69
CA MET A 1 -4.99 68.39 -2.56
C MET A 1 -6.05 67.73 -1.70
N ARG A 2 -6.55 68.44 -0.68
CA ARG A 2 -7.52 67.93 0.31
C ARG A 2 -8.86 67.63 -0.34
N CYS A 3 -9.44 66.45 -0.11
CA CYS A 3 -10.84 66.15 -0.45
C CYS A 3 -11.72 66.25 0.79
N SER A 4 -12.81 67.00 0.64
CA SER A 4 -13.98 67.07 1.54
C SER A 4 -14.99 65.97 1.16
N PRO A 5 -15.79 65.42 2.10
CA PRO A 5 -16.69 64.31 1.82
C PRO A 5 -18.12 64.79 1.52
N ASN A 6 -18.66 64.40 0.36
CA ASN A 6 -20.09 64.05 0.23
C ASN A 6 -20.43 63.56 -1.19
N SER A 7 -20.57 62.24 -1.37
CA SER A 7 -21.53 61.64 -2.31
C SER A 7 -21.67 60.14 -2.04
N SER A 8 -22.69 59.78 -1.26
CA SER A 8 -23.09 58.42 -0.86
C SER A 8 -23.96 57.74 -1.93
N ARG A 9 -23.45 57.51 -3.15
CA ARG A 9 -24.19 56.76 -4.20
C ARG A 9 -23.40 55.77 -5.08
N THR A 10 -22.12 55.53 -4.84
CA THR A 10 -21.31 54.67 -5.74
C THR A 10 -20.85 53.33 -5.14
N CYS A 11 -21.13 53.02 -3.88
CA CYS A 11 -20.51 51.86 -3.21
C CYS A 11 -21.30 50.54 -3.28
N VAL A 12 -22.55 50.52 -3.77
CA VAL A 12 -23.35 49.27 -3.86
C VAL A 12 -23.12 48.53 -5.18
N ALA A 13 -22.77 49.23 -6.27
CA ALA A 13 -22.56 48.60 -7.58
C ALA A 13 -21.21 47.86 -7.73
N GLN A 14 -20.19 48.21 -6.92
CA GLN A 14 -18.85 47.64 -7.04
C GLN A 14 -18.69 46.30 -6.31
N THR A 15 -19.40 46.12 -5.19
CA THR A 15 -19.40 44.87 -4.42
C THR A 15 -20.15 43.76 -5.16
N ASP A 16 -21.25 44.08 -5.84
CA ASP A 16 -21.95 43.14 -6.70
C ASP A 16 -21.10 42.74 -7.91
N PHE A 17 -20.35 43.66 -8.52
CA PHE A 17 -19.47 43.35 -9.66
C PHE A 17 -18.33 42.39 -9.31
N ILE A 18 -17.67 42.57 -8.15
CA ILE A 18 -16.58 41.69 -7.69
C ILE A 18 -17.13 40.30 -7.31
N THR A 19 -18.31 40.26 -6.68
CA THR A 19 -18.95 38.99 -6.28
C THR A 19 -19.49 38.22 -7.50
N MET A 20 -20.08 38.92 -8.48
CA MET A 20 -20.46 38.35 -9.78
C MET A 20 -19.23 37.87 -10.55
N ALA A 21 -18.17 38.68 -10.66
CA ALA A 21 -16.94 38.33 -11.35
C ALA A 21 -16.21 37.15 -10.69
N LEU A 22 -16.16 37.07 -9.36
CA LEU A 22 -15.63 35.91 -8.63
C LEU A 22 -16.51 34.66 -8.81
N SER A 23 -17.84 34.82 -8.89
CA SER A 23 -18.78 33.71 -9.16
C SER A 23 -18.68 33.20 -10.61
N GLU A 24 -18.49 34.10 -11.58
CA GLU A 24 -18.31 33.76 -13.00
C GLU A 24 -16.92 33.17 -13.25
N PHE A 25 -15.88 33.70 -12.60
CA PHE A 25 -14.51 33.19 -12.66
C PHE A 25 -14.43 31.79 -12.04
N SER A 26 -14.96 31.60 -10.84
CA SER A 26 -15.01 30.29 -10.17
C SER A 26 -15.87 29.27 -10.94
N GLY A 27 -17.01 29.69 -11.50
CA GLY A 27 -17.85 28.85 -12.38
C GLY A 27 -17.18 28.50 -13.71
N SER A 28 -16.43 29.42 -14.32
CA SER A 28 -15.66 29.13 -15.54
C SER A 28 -14.53 28.14 -15.28
N PHE A 29 -13.82 28.28 -14.16
CA PHE A 29 -12.74 27.40 -13.74
C PHE A 29 -13.26 26.00 -13.42
N ALA A 30 -14.33 25.90 -12.60
CA ALA A 30 -14.97 24.63 -12.28
C ALA A 30 -15.45 23.88 -13.53
N ARG A 31 -16.08 24.58 -14.49
CA ARG A 31 -16.49 24.01 -15.78
C ARG A 31 -15.30 23.50 -16.59
N ARG A 32 -14.19 24.24 -16.66
CA ARG A 32 -12.98 23.81 -17.37
C ARG A 32 -12.33 22.61 -16.71
N LEU A 33 -12.27 22.58 -15.38
CA LEU A 33 -11.71 21.47 -14.61
C LEU A 33 -12.53 20.19 -14.81
N VAL A 34 -13.86 20.26 -14.61
CA VAL A 34 -14.77 19.11 -14.79
C VAL A 34 -14.72 18.59 -16.23
N ARG A 35 -14.76 19.48 -17.24
CA ARG A 35 -14.60 19.08 -18.66
C ARG A 35 -13.25 18.40 -18.92
N SER A 36 -12.17 18.86 -18.29
CA SER A 36 -10.84 18.27 -18.44
C SER A 36 -10.76 16.89 -17.82
N LEU A 37 -11.33 16.70 -16.62
CA LEU A 37 -11.42 15.39 -15.96
C LEU A 37 -12.26 14.40 -16.78
N VAL A 38 -13.40 14.85 -17.31
CA VAL A 38 -14.26 14.02 -18.18
C VAL A 38 -13.55 13.69 -19.49
N LYS A 39 -12.81 14.62 -20.11
CA LYS A 39 -11.98 14.33 -21.30
C LYS A 39 -10.79 13.43 -21.00
N PHE A 40 -10.26 13.45 -19.78
CA PHE A 40 -9.21 12.52 -19.34
C PHE A 40 -9.77 11.10 -19.21
N TYR A 41 -10.97 10.97 -18.64
CA TYR A 41 -11.68 9.69 -18.53
C TYR A 41 -12.18 9.18 -19.89
N TYR A 42 -12.76 10.05 -20.71
CA TYR A 42 -13.24 9.80 -22.07
C TYR A 42 -12.40 10.59 -23.07
N PRO A 43 -11.22 10.08 -23.48
CA PRO A 43 -10.31 10.77 -24.38
C PRO A 43 -10.87 10.93 -25.80
N ARG A 44 -11.97 10.25 -26.14
CA ARG A 44 -12.64 10.36 -27.43
C ARG A 44 -14.11 10.68 -27.24
N ILE A 45 -14.48 11.90 -27.63
CA ILE A 45 -15.86 12.39 -27.66
C ILE A 45 -16.10 12.94 -29.06
N GLU A 46 -17.09 12.40 -29.75
CA GLU A 46 -17.48 12.86 -31.09
C GLU A 46 -18.93 13.33 -31.07
N VAL A 47 -19.21 14.45 -31.73
CA VAL A 47 -20.54 15.05 -31.81
C VAL A 47 -20.96 15.13 -33.28
N SER A 48 -22.02 14.42 -33.64
CA SER A 48 -22.64 14.46 -34.98
C SER A 48 -23.84 15.41 -34.96
N GLY A 49 -23.94 16.31 -35.94
CA GLY A 49 -25.01 17.31 -36.02
C GLY A 49 -24.84 18.47 -35.04
N ALA A 50 -23.61 18.77 -34.60
CA ALA A 50 -23.34 19.84 -33.63
C ALA A 50 -23.84 21.22 -34.08
N ASP A 51 -23.86 21.46 -35.39
CA ASP A 51 -24.41 22.61 -36.10
C ASP A 51 -25.91 22.83 -35.89
N ARG A 52 -26.66 21.77 -35.54
CA ARG A 52 -28.10 21.83 -35.24
C ARG A 52 -28.40 22.46 -33.88
N ILE A 53 -27.39 22.68 -33.03
CA ILE A 53 -27.54 23.38 -31.75
C ILE A 53 -27.30 24.88 -31.97
N PRO A 54 -28.32 25.75 -31.78
CA PRO A 54 -28.14 27.19 -31.92
C PRO A 54 -27.06 27.73 -30.97
N GLN A 55 -26.17 28.57 -31.51
CA GLN A 55 -25.09 29.17 -30.72
C GLN A 55 -25.55 30.38 -29.90
N ASP A 56 -26.71 30.94 -30.23
CA ASP A 56 -27.33 32.08 -29.55
C ASP A 56 -28.80 31.79 -29.24
N GLY A 57 -29.39 32.59 -28.36
CA GLY A 57 -30.80 32.47 -27.97
C GLY A 57 -31.13 31.26 -27.08
N PRO A 58 -32.41 31.11 -26.68
CA PRO A 58 -32.88 30.06 -25.79
C PRO A 58 -32.92 28.69 -26.47
N VAL A 59 -32.38 27.68 -25.78
CA VAL A 59 -32.33 26.29 -26.26
C VAL A 59 -32.71 25.34 -25.13
N LEU A 60 -33.58 24.38 -25.43
CA LEU A 60 -33.90 23.25 -24.55
C LEU A 60 -33.31 21.97 -25.14
N LEU A 61 -32.23 21.45 -24.55
CA LEU A 61 -31.65 20.16 -24.92
C LEU A 61 -32.44 19.04 -24.23
N ALA A 62 -33.14 18.21 -25.01
CA ALA A 62 -33.79 17.01 -24.51
C ALA A 62 -32.89 15.81 -24.81
N ALA A 63 -32.44 15.08 -23.79
CA ALA A 63 -31.50 13.96 -23.96
C ALA A 63 -31.90 12.70 -23.20
N ASN A 64 -31.40 11.54 -23.64
CA ASN A 64 -31.44 10.32 -22.84
C ASN A 64 -30.48 10.41 -21.64
N HIS A 65 -30.68 9.58 -20.61
CA HIS A 65 -29.93 9.69 -19.35
C HIS A 65 -29.16 8.42 -18.93
N PRO A 66 -28.21 7.92 -19.74
CA PRO A 66 -27.56 6.63 -19.50
C PRO A 66 -26.41 6.65 -18.47
N ASN A 67 -25.87 7.81 -18.10
CA ASN A 67 -24.67 7.92 -17.24
C ASN A 67 -24.78 9.02 -16.17
N SER A 68 -26.00 9.30 -15.71
CA SER A 68 -26.29 10.17 -14.57
C SER A 68 -25.50 11.50 -14.63
N LEU A 69 -24.62 11.75 -13.67
CA LEU A 69 -23.88 13.00 -13.51
C LEU A 69 -22.86 13.32 -14.62
N ILE A 70 -22.48 12.36 -15.46
CA ILE A 70 -21.59 12.61 -16.62
C ILE A 70 -22.38 13.21 -17.80
N ASP A 71 -23.66 12.86 -17.95
CA ASP A 71 -24.50 13.31 -19.06
C ASP A 71 -24.63 14.84 -19.15
N PRO A 72 -24.85 15.58 -18.03
CA PRO A 72 -24.73 17.04 -17.99
C PRO A 72 -23.46 17.61 -18.63
N VAL A 73 -22.31 17.00 -18.34
CA VAL A 73 -21.03 17.47 -18.85
C VAL A 73 -20.93 17.21 -20.36
N MET A 74 -21.46 16.07 -20.83
CA MET A 74 -21.51 15.74 -22.26
C MET A 74 -22.40 16.70 -23.04
N LEU A 75 -23.57 17.08 -22.51
CA LEU A 75 -24.42 18.12 -23.12
C LEU A 75 -23.68 19.46 -23.18
N GLY A 76 -22.97 19.84 -22.12
CA GLY A 76 -22.13 21.04 -22.11
C GLY A 76 -20.97 20.99 -23.12
N ILE A 77 -20.43 19.81 -23.43
CA ILE A 77 -19.41 19.62 -24.47
C ILE A 77 -20.03 19.74 -25.87
N ALA A 78 -21.20 19.13 -26.09
CA ALA A 78 -21.90 19.16 -27.37
C ALA A 78 -22.40 20.56 -27.74
N ALA A 79 -23.03 21.25 -26.79
CA ALA A 79 -23.60 22.58 -27.01
C ALA A 79 -22.55 23.68 -27.18
N ARG A 80 -21.31 23.44 -26.72
CA ARG A 80 -20.22 24.44 -26.61
C ARG A 80 -20.57 25.70 -25.79
N ARG A 81 -21.75 25.73 -25.17
CA ARG A 81 -22.27 26.77 -24.28
C ARG A 81 -22.46 26.18 -22.87
N PRO A 82 -22.53 27.01 -21.82
CA PRO A 82 -22.96 26.55 -20.50
C PRO A 82 -24.38 26.01 -20.56
N VAL A 83 -24.56 24.73 -20.20
CA VAL A 83 -25.88 24.08 -20.13
C VAL A 83 -26.28 23.99 -18.67
N ARG A 84 -27.44 24.55 -18.33
CA ARG A 84 -28.02 24.48 -16.98
C ARG A 84 -29.00 23.32 -16.92
N LEU A 85 -28.88 22.44 -15.94
CA LEU A 85 -29.80 21.30 -15.77
C LEU A 85 -30.47 21.33 -14.41
N MET A 86 -31.60 20.64 -14.35
CA MET A 86 -32.30 20.35 -13.11
C MET A 86 -31.67 19.12 -12.43
N ALA A 87 -31.12 19.29 -11.22
CA ALA A 87 -30.49 18.23 -10.44
C ALA A 87 -31.25 17.97 -9.13
N LYS A 88 -31.13 16.77 -8.55
CA LYS A 88 -31.87 16.40 -7.32
C LYS A 88 -31.50 17.36 -6.18
N ALA A 89 -32.49 17.97 -5.53
CA ALA A 89 -32.25 18.97 -4.50
C ALA A 89 -31.27 18.54 -3.37
N PRO A 90 -31.32 17.30 -2.83
CA PRO A 90 -30.37 16.85 -1.79
C PRO A 90 -28.89 16.84 -2.23
N LEU A 91 -28.61 16.86 -3.54
CA LEU A 91 -27.23 16.95 -4.03
C LEU A 91 -26.62 18.34 -3.78
N PHE A 92 -27.45 19.37 -3.62
CA PHE A 92 -27.01 20.73 -3.33
C PHE A 92 -26.62 20.92 -1.86
N ASP A 93 -27.10 20.04 -0.97
CA ASP A 93 -26.77 20.05 0.46
C ASP A 93 -25.40 19.42 0.76
N ILE A 94 -24.79 18.71 -0.20
CA ILE A 94 -23.49 18.05 -0.04
C ILE A 94 -22.37 19.10 0.00
N PRO A 95 -21.52 19.13 1.05
CA PRO A 95 -20.40 20.06 1.16
C PRO A 95 -19.48 19.97 -0.07
N ILE A 96 -19.02 21.13 -0.58
CA ILE A 96 -18.20 21.29 -1.79
C ILE A 96 -18.94 20.92 -3.09
N PHE A 97 -19.57 19.75 -3.17
CA PHE A 97 -20.29 19.28 -4.35
C PHE A 97 -21.49 20.19 -4.71
N GLY A 98 -22.28 20.61 -3.72
CA GLY A 98 -23.36 21.57 -3.92
C GLY A 98 -22.88 22.93 -4.42
N LYS A 99 -21.73 23.41 -3.91
CA LYS A 99 -21.10 24.65 -4.41
C LYS A 99 -20.67 24.52 -5.87
N VAL A 100 -20.16 23.35 -6.28
CA VAL A 100 -19.84 23.06 -7.68
C VAL A 100 -21.12 23.05 -8.53
N LEU A 101 -22.20 22.41 -8.07
CA LEU A 101 -23.48 22.41 -8.81
C LEU A 101 -24.03 23.83 -9.01
N HIS A 102 -23.99 24.67 -7.98
CA HIS A 102 -24.35 26.08 -8.09
C HIS A 102 -23.45 26.84 -9.07
N ALA A 103 -22.12 26.63 -9.00
CA ALA A 103 -21.16 27.25 -9.91
C ALA A 103 -21.30 26.76 -11.38
N LEU A 104 -21.82 25.56 -11.58
CA LEU A 104 -22.19 25.02 -12.90
C LEU A 104 -23.52 25.59 -13.42
N GLY A 105 -24.27 26.32 -12.59
CA GLY A 105 -25.58 26.89 -12.94
C GLY A 105 -26.74 25.88 -12.88
N MET A 106 -26.58 24.79 -12.13
CA MET A 106 -27.62 23.78 -11.96
C MET A 106 -28.77 24.30 -11.09
N VAL A 107 -30.00 23.91 -11.42
CA VAL A 107 -31.21 24.29 -10.69
C VAL A 107 -31.65 23.11 -9.82
N PRO A 108 -31.89 23.28 -8.51
CA PRO A 108 -32.43 22.22 -7.67
C PRO A 108 -33.85 21.87 -8.11
N ALA A 109 -34.12 20.58 -8.25
CA ALA A 109 -35.43 20.06 -8.62
C ALA A 109 -35.98 19.11 -7.55
N TYR A 110 -37.24 19.35 -7.18
CA TYR A 110 -37.99 18.58 -6.20
C TYR A 110 -39.03 17.71 -6.93
N ARG A 111 -38.98 16.39 -6.73
CA ARG A 111 -39.88 15.42 -7.40
C ARG A 111 -40.94 14.93 -6.42
N GLY A 112 -42.21 14.93 -6.83
CA GLY A 112 -43.31 14.40 -6.01
C GLY A 112 -43.26 12.89 -5.72
N THR A 113 -42.34 12.16 -6.35
CA THR A 113 -42.09 10.73 -6.07
C THR A 113 -41.13 10.52 -4.89
N ASP A 114 -40.32 11.52 -4.55
CA ASP A 114 -39.40 11.47 -3.41
C ASP A 114 -40.10 11.96 -2.11
N ASP A 115 -41.09 12.87 -2.22
CA ASP A 115 -41.91 13.35 -1.10
C ASP A 115 -43.25 13.92 -1.60
N ARG A 116 -44.38 13.36 -1.14
CA ARG A 116 -45.73 13.75 -1.60
C ARG A 116 -46.13 15.17 -1.18
N LEU A 117 -45.45 15.75 -0.20
CA LEU A 117 -45.70 17.11 0.31
C LEU A 117 -45.09 18.23 -0.56
N GLN A 118 -44.32 17.89 -1.61
CA GLN A 118 -43.52 18.86 -2.38
C GLN A 118 -43.97 19.07 -3.84
N VAL A 119 -45.23 18.79 -4.18
CA VAL A 119 -45.78 18.99 -5.54
C VAL A 119 -45.75 20.46 -5.97
N ALA A 120 -46.01 21.40 -5.04
CA ALA A 120 -45.94 22.84 -5.31
C ALA A 120 -44.52 23.31 -5.67
N ARG A 121 -43.49 22.77 -5.01
CA ARG A 121 -42.07 23.08 -5.28
C ARG A 121 -41.55 22.59 -6.63
N ASN A 122 -42.20 21.58 -7.22
CA ASN A 122 -41.88 21.09 -8.57
C ASN A 122 -42.28 22.12 -9.64
N LEU A 123 -43.44 22.77 -9.47
CA LEU A 123 -43.89 23.87 -10.35
C LEU A 123 -42.97 25.09 -10.25
N GLU A 124 -42.52 25.43 -9.04
CA GLU A 124 -41.53 26.49 -8.82
C GLU A 124 -40.19 26.19 -9.51
N SER A 125 -39.74 24.93 -9.47
CA SER A 125 -38.49 24.50 -10.12
C SER A 125 -38.57 24.64 -11.65
N LEU A 126 -39.71 24.30 -12.25
CA LEU A 126 -39.95 24.47 -13.69
C LEU A 126 -40.09 25.95 -14.09
N ALA A 127 -40.76 26.77 -13.27
CA ALA A 127 -40.85 28.21 -13.50
C ALA A 127 -39.47 28.90 -13.43
N ALA A 128 -38.62 28.48 -12.50
CA ALA A 128 -37.24 28.96 -12.41
C ALA A 128 -36.43 28.60 -13.68
N ALA A 129 -36.57 27.37 -14.17
CA ALA A 129 -35.95 26.93 -15.43
C ALA A 129 -36.48 27.71 -16.66
N ALA A 130 -37.78 27.98 -16.71
CA ALA A 130 -38.41 28.80 -17.76
C ALA A 130 -37.85 30.22 -17.79
N LYS A 131 -37.68 30.86 -16.61
CA LYS A 131 -37.07 32.19 -16.49
C LYS A 131 -35.62 32.23 -16.99
N GLN A 132 -34.84 31.16 -16.77
CA GLN A 132 -33.47 31.08 -17.30
C GLN A 132 -33.45 31.01 -18.83
N MET A 133 -34.39 30.30 -19.45
CA MET A 133 -34.52 30.31 -20.91
C MET A 133 -35.03 31.65 -21.43
N ALA A 134 -35.95 32.32 -20.75
CA ALA A 134 -36.37 33.67 -21.11
C ALA A 134 -35.18 34.67 -21.11
N ALA A 135 -34.18 34.44 -20.25
CA ALA A 135 -32.91 35.17 -20.24
C ALA A 135 -31.90 34.73 -21.32
N GLY A 136 -32.29 33.85 -22.25
CA GLY A 136 -31.45 33.38 -23.37
C GLY A 136 -30.47 32.25 -23.03
N HIS A 137 -30.59 31.61 -21.86
CA HIS A 137 -29.70 30.51 -21.47
C HIS A 137 -30.13 29.15 -22.05
N VAL A 138 -29.15 28.24 -22.17
CA VAL A 138 -29.39 26.84 -22.58
C VAL A 138 -29.78 26.01 -21.37
N MET A 139 -30.94 25.39 -21.43
CA MET A 139 -31.40 24.41 -20.45
C MET A 139 -31.26 22.99 -20.99
N GLY A 140 -30.93 22.04 -20.13
CA GLY A 140 -30.99 20.61 -20.43
C GLY A 140 -32.06 19.91 -19.60
N ILE A 141 -32.74 18.93 -20.21
CA ILE A 141 -33.72 18.07 -19.55
C ILE A 141 -33.59 16.62 -20.02
N PHE A 142 -33.81 15.69 -19.08
CA PHE A 142 -33.88 14.26 -19.35
C PHE A 142 -35.34 13.80 -19.22
N PRO A 143 -36.11 13.75 -20.33
CA PRO A 143 -37.57 13.60 -20.27
C PRO A 143 -38.05 12.20 -19.83
N GLU A 144 -37.16 11.21 -19.74
CA GLU A 144 -37.42 9.90 -19.14
C GLU A 144 -37.69 9.98 -17.62
N GLY A 145 -37.15 11.01 -16.96
CA GLY A 145 -37.33 11.25 -15.52
C GLY A 145 -36.58 10.28 -14.60
N LYS A 146 -35.86 9.28 -15.12
CA LYS A 146 -34.97 8.37 -14.37
C LYS A 146 -33.71 8.12 -15.20
N SER A 147 -32.59 7.83 -14.55
CA SER A 147 -31.42 7.25 -15.24
C SER A 147 -31.59 5.73 -15.28
N HIS A 148 -31.28 5.09 -16.40
CA HIS A 148 -31.35 3.64 -16.53
C HIS A 148 -30.20 3.10 -17.40
N ASP A 149 -29.87 1.83 -17.17
CA ASP A 149 -28.78 1.15 -17.88
C ASP A 149 -29.21 0.51 -19.21
N ALA A 150 -30.51 0.48 -19.50
CA ALA A 150 -31.04 -0.12 -20.72
C ALA A 150 -30.69 0.71 -21.98
N ASN A 151 -30.40 0.01 -23.08
CA ASN A 151 -30.12 0.63 -24.38
C ASN A 151 -31.37 1.22 -25.06
N GLN A 152 -32.56 1.04 -24.50
CA GLN A 152 -33.81 1.54 -25.04
C GLN A 152 -34.26 2.81 -24.32
N LEU A 153 -34.75 3.79 -25.07
CA LEU A 153 -35.36 5.00 -24.52
C LEU A 153 -36.60 4.62 -23.67
N ALA A 154 -36.60 4.99 -22.38
CA ALA A 154 -37.79 4.90 -21.54
C ALA A 154 -38.89 5.88 -21.97
N LEU A 155 -40.11 5.69 -21.46
CA LEU A 155 -41.26 6.54 -21.79
C LEU A 155 -40.96 8.04 -21.51
N VAL A 156 -40.97 8.84 -22.58
CA VAL A 156 -40.82 10.30 -22.51
C VAL A 156 -42.02 10.91 -21.81
N ARG A 157 -41.79 11.63 -20.70
CA ARG A 157 -42.82 12.32 -19.92
C ARG A 157 -43.05 13.74 -20.46
N SER A 158 -44.21 14.32 -20.13
CA SER A 158 -44.62 15.66 -20.57
C SER A 158 -43.81 16.84 -20.01
N GLY A 159 -42.82 16.58 -19.15
CA GLY A 159 -42.04 17.64 -18.48
C GLY A 159 -41.26 18.55 -19.43
N ALA A 160 -40.69 18.01 -20.51
CA ALA A 160 -39.97 18.80 -21.52
C ALA A 160 -40.92 19.71 -22.32
N ALA A 161 -42.06 19.16 -22.76
CA ALA A 161 -43.08 19.92 -23.47
C ALA A 161 -43.67 21.03 -22.58
N ARG A 162 -43.97 20.73 -21.31
CA ARG A 162 -44.48 21.70 -20.34
C ARG A 162 -43.49 22.83 -20.09
N LEU A 163 -42.20 22.50 -19.91
CA LEU A 163 -41.16 23.49 -19.69
C LEU A 163 -40.97 24.40 -20.92
N ALA A 164 -41.08 23.86 -22.13
CA ALA A 164 -41.00 24.66 -23.36
C ALA A 164 -42.15 25.68 -23.46
N LEU A 165 -43.39 25.26 -23.20
CA LEU A 165 -44.55 26.16 -23.20
C LEU A 165 -44.45 27.24 -22.11
N GLN A 166 -44.03 26.87 -20.89
CA GLN A 166 -43.80 27.84 -19.81
C GLN A 166 -42.71 28.86 -20.16
N ALA A 167 -41.65 28.43 -20.85
CA ALA A 167 -40.59 29.32 -21.30
C ALA A 167 -41.08 30.31 -22.37
N LEU A 168 -41.92 29.86 -23.31
CA LEU A 168 -42.57 30.76 -24.27
C LEU A 168 -43.44 31.80 -23.57
N ALA A 169 -44.28 31.38 -22.62
CA ALA A 169 -45.11 32.27 -21.80
C ALA A 169 -44.27 33.27 -20.98
N ALA A 170 -43.07 32.86 -20.54
CA ALA A 170 -42.11 33.71 -19.84
C ALA A 170 -41.28 34.64 -20.75
N GLY A 171 -41.48 34.59 -22.08
CA GLY A 171 -40.82 35.47 -23.05
C GLY A 171 -39.60 34.89 -23.77
N ALA A 172 -39.37 33.57 -23.75
CA ALA A 172 -38.27 32.91 -24.46
C ALA A 172 -38.51 32.86 -25.99
N GLN A 173 -38.39 34.00 -26.68
CA GLN A 173 -38.55 34.09 -28.13
C GLN A 173 -37.48 33.28 -28.87
N GLY A 174 -37.89 32.54 -29.91
CA GLY A 174 -36.99 31.72 -30.73
C GLY A 174 -36.51 30.41 -30.06
N LEU A 175 -37.25 29.91 -29.06
CA LEU A 175 -36.91 28.67 -28.35
C LEU A 175 -36.85 27.46 -29.29
N LYS A 176 -35.66 26.86 -29.41
CA LYS A 176 -35.46 25.58 -30.10
C LYS A 176 -35.34 24.43 -29.09
N ILE A 177 -36.13 23.37 -29.30
CA ILE A 177 -36.01 22.13 -28.54
C ILE A 177 -35.18 21.14 -29.36
N VAL A 178 -34.02 20.74 -28.85
CA VAL A 178 -33.05 19.91 -29.60
C VAL A 178 -32.94 18.53 -28.97
N PRO A 179 -33.29 17.45 -29.70
CA PRO A 179 -33.11 16.08 -29.23
C PRO A 179 -31.63 15.67 -29.34
N VAL A 180 -31.08 15.10 -28.27
CA VAL A 180 -29.66 14.68 -28.19
C VAL A 180 -29.56 13.25 -27.67
N GLY A 181 -28.94 12.37 -28.44
CA GLY A 181 -28.61 11.00 -28.03
C GLY A 181 -27.18 10.89 -27.54
N LEU A 182 -27.02 10.44 -26.30
CA LEU A 182 -25.75 10.13 -25.65
C LEU A 182 -25.49 8.63 -25.73
N HIS A 183 -24.38 8.25 -26.38
CA HIS A 183 -23.96 6.87 -26.57
C HIS A 183 -22.58 6.66 -25.97
N TYR A 184 -22.48 5.70 -25.05
CA TYR A 184 -21.22 5.32 -24.42
C TYR A 184 -20.82 3.94 -24.91
N GLU A 185 -19.57 3.76 -25.36
CA GLU A 185 -19.07 2.42 -25.71
C GLU A 185 -19.08 1.53 -24.46
N GLN A 186 -18.44 1.96 -23.37
CA GLN A 186 -18.48 1.32 -22.05
C GLN A 186 -18.38 2.37 -20.94
N LYS A 187 -19.52 2.81 -20.39
CA LYS A 187 -19.61 3.93 -19.42
C LYS A 187 -18.84 3.75 -18.11
N GLU A 188 -18.63 2.52 -17.67
CA GLU A 188 -17.86 2.18 -16.45
C GLU A 188 -16.35 2.08 -16.70
N ARG A 189 -15.92 2.13 -17.97
CA ARG A 189 -14.55 1.83 -18.38
C ARG A 189 -13.76 3.10 -18.63
N PHE A 190 -12.73 3.29 -17.81
CA PHE A 190 -11.73 4.33 -18.01
C PHE A 190 -11.14 4.26 -19.43
N ARG A 191 -11.01 5.40 -20.10
CA ARG A 191 -10.55 5.52 -21.49
C ARG A 191 -11.43 4.81 -22.52
N SER A 192 -12.74 4.79 -22.29
CA SER A 192 -13.74 4.45 -23.30
C SER A 192 -14.08 5.68 -24.17
N ALA A 193 -14.98 5.52 -25.14
CA ALA A 193 -15.39 6.56 -26.07
C ALA A 193 -16.87 6.92 -25.95
N VAL A 194 -17.20 8.15 -26.34
CA VAL A 194 -18.57 8.69 -26.32
C VAL A 194 -18.93 9.25 -27.69
N TRP A 195 -20.09 8.86 -28.20
CA TRP A 195 -20.69 9.43 -29.40
C TRP A 195 -21.96 10.20 -29.01
N ILE A 196 -22.07 11.45 -29.46
CA ILE A 196 -23.21 12.31 -29.22
C ILE A 196 -23.88 12.58 -30.57
N LYS A 197 -25.13 12.18 -30.73
CA LYS A 197 -25.91 12.39 -31.96
C LYS A 197 -26.97 13.46 -31.69
N VAL A 198 -26.88 14.57 -32.40
CA VAL A 198 -27.83 15.69 -32.30
C VAL A 198 -28.85 15.56 -33.42
N GLY A 199 -30.14 15.55 -33.07
CA GLY A 199 -31.25 15.46 -34.02
C GLY A 199 -31.76 16.82 -34.47
N GLU A 200 -32.77 16.80 -35.34
CA GLU A 200 -33.35 18.02 -35.89
C GLU A 200 -34.10 18.82 -34.80
N PRO A 201 -33.88 20.14 -34.69
CA PRO A 201 -34.54 20.99 -33.70
C PRO A 201 -36.03 21.16 -34.00
N VAL A 202 -36.84 21.32 -32.95
CA VAL A 202 -38.24 21.74 -33.03
C VAL A 202 -38.31 23.21 -32.62
N ASP A 203 -38.94 24.05 -33.45
CA ASP A 203 -39.29 25.41 -33.04
C ASP A 203 -40.55 25.38 -32.16
N ALA A 204 -40.41 25.79 -30.91
CA ALA A 204 -41.50 25.69 -29.94
C ALA A 204 -42.66 26.66 -30.26
N ALA A 205 -42.36 27.85 -30.81
CA ALA A 205 -43.36 28.86 -31.13
C ALA A 205 -44.14 28.47 -32.39
N GLU A 206 -43.45 27.98 -33.42
CA GLU A 206 -44.06 27.45 -34.63
C GLU A 206 -44.96 26.24 -34.30
N TRP A 207 -44.49 25.35 -33.42
CA TRP A 207 -45.27 24.19 -32.98
C TRP A 207 -46.57 24.60 -32.28
N LEU A 208 -46.53 25.61 -31.41
CA LEU A 208 -47.74 26.13 -30.73
C LEU A 208 -48.72 26.77 -31.72
N ALA A 209 -48.21 27.51 -32.71
CA ALA A 209 -49.03 28.13 -33.74
C ALA A 209 -49.76 27.10 -34.61
N GLN A 210 -49.11 25.99 -34.96
CA GLN A 210 -49.70 24.88 -35.75
C GLN A 210 -50.86 24.17 -35.03
N HIS A 211 -50.99 24.34 -33.72
CA HIS A 211 -52.04 23.70 -32.89
C HIS A 211 -53.12 24.69 -32.44
N ASN A 212 -53.31 25.81 -33.18
CA ASN A 212 -54.33 26.83 -32.93
C ASN A 212 -54.31 27.42 -31.50
N GLY A 213 -53.18 27.37 -30.80
CA GLY A 213 -53.05 27.88 -29.44
C GLY A 213 -53.67 26.99 -28.35
N ASP A 214 -54.14 25.78 -28.65
CA ASP A 214 -54.55 24.81 -27.61
C ASP A 214 -53.30 24.25 -26.91
N GLU A 215 -52.96 24.83 -25.75
CA GLU A 215 -51.77 24.45 -24.98
C GLU A 215 -51.77 22.97 -24.55
N HIS A 216 -52.94 22.40 -24.25
CA HIS A 216 -53.05 21.02 -23.80
C HIS A 216 -52.80 20.04 -24.95
N LEU A 217 -53.41 20.29 -26.11
CA LEU A 217 -53.18 19.51 -27.32
C LEU A 217 -51.74 19.65 -27.79
N ALA A 218 -51.22 20.87 -27.88
CA ALA A 218 -49.85 21.18 -28.28
C ALA A 218 -48.82 20.49 -27.37
N MET A 219 -49.03 20.51 -26.05
CA MET A 219 -48.14 19.81 -25.11
C MET A 219 -48.14 18.29 -25.35
N ARG A 220 -49.32 17.69 -25.56
CA ARG A 220 -49.44 16.24 -25.75
C ARG A 220 -48.80 15.78 -27.06
N THR A 221 -49.07 16.48 -28.16
CA THR A 221 -48.48 16.19 -29.47
C THR A 221 -46.98 16.47 -29.49
N LEU A 222 -46.52 17.54 -28.84
CA LEU A 222 -45.09 17.83 -28.69
C LEU A 222 -44.37 16.75 -27.90
N THR A 223 -45.00 16.19 -26.86
CA THR A 223 -44.43 15.06 -26.10
C THR A 223 -44.23 13.84 -27.00
N THR A 224 -45.22 13.52 -27.84
CA THR A 224 -45.12 12.42 -28.82
C THR A 224 -44.06 12.68 -29.88
N GLU A 225 -43.98 13.91 -30.40
CA GLU A 225 -42.95 14.29 -31.38
C GLU A 225 -41.55 14.19 -30.80
N LEU A 226 -41.34 14.71 -29.57
CA LEU A 226 -40.06 14.60 -28.88
C LEU A 226 -39.68 13.14 -28.62
N ASN A 227 -40.65 12.27 -28.32
CA ASN A 227 -40.42 10.83 -28.21
C ASN A 227 -39.92 10.24 -29.53
N THR A 228 -40.55 10.57 -30.66
CA THR A 228 -40.13 10.11 -31.99
C THR A 228 -38.72 10.60 -32.36
N ARG A 229 -38.44 11.90 -32.14
CA ARG A 229 -37.13 12.46 -32.46
C ARG A 229 -36.02 12.00 -31.52
N LEU A 230 -36.33 11.72 -30.25
CA LEU A 230 -35.37 11.11 -29.33
C LEU A 230 -35.04 9.70 -29.79
N LYS A 231 -36.02 8.87 -30.14
CA LYS A 231 -35.80 7.51 -30.66
C LYS A 231 -34.89 7.49 -31.89
N SER A 232 -34.91 8.50 -32.76
CA SER A 232 -34.02 8.56 -33.93
C SER A 232 -32.57 8.93 -33.62
N VAL A 233 -32.29 9.46 -32.42
CA VAL A 233 -30.94 9.82 -31.98
C VAL A 233 -30.34 8.84 -30.97
N VAL A 234 -31.11 7.90 -30.41
CA VAL A 234 -30.64 6.80 -29.55
C VAL A 234 -30.69 5.43 -30.25
N LEU A 235 -29.99 4.44 -29.69
CA LEU A 235 -30.01 3.04 -30.15
C LEU A 235 -31.34 2.37 -29.77
N HIS A 236 -32.44 2.72 -30.44
CA HIS A 236 -33.77 2.21 -30.10
C HIS A 236 -34.22 1.09 -31.04
N LEU A 237 -34.43 -0.11 -30.48
CA LEU A 237 -35.19 -1.18 -31.13
C LEU A 237 -36.68 -0.96 -30.88
N ASP A 238 -37.51 -1.06 -31.92
CA ASP A 238 -38.96 -0.90 -31.80
C ASP A 238 -39.60 -2.01 -30.92
N GLU A 239 -39.09 -3.24 -31.04
CA GLU A 239 -39.49 -4.39 -30.25
C GLU A 239 -38.28 -4.95 -29.49
N ALA A 240 -38.39 -5.02 -28.15
CA ALA A 240 -37.27 -5.37 -27.28
C ALA A 240 -36.77 -6.83 -27.42
N GLU A 241 -37.61 -7.72 -27.94
CA GLU A 241 -37.29 -9.14 -28.13
C GLU A 241 -36.15 -9.40 -29.13
N TRP A 242 -35.81 -8.41 -29.96
CA TRP A 242 -34.73 -8.51 -30.96
C TRP A 242 -33.35 -8.12 -30.44
N GLN A 243 -33.22 -7.78 -29.15
CA GLN A 243 -31.93 -7.47 -28.53
C GLN A 243 -30.88 -8.59 -28.72
N PRO A 244 -31.20 -9.90 -28.59
CA PRO A 244 -30.23 -10.97 -28.83
C PRO A 244 -29.74 -11.05 -30.29
N LEU A 245 -30.58 -10.67 -31.25
CA LEU A 245 -30.19 -10.62 -32.66
C LEU A 245 -29.15 -9.52 -32.91
N LEU A 246 -29.36 -8.35 -32.30
CA LEU A 246 -28.39 -7.26 -32.38
C LEU A 246 -27.02 -7.69 -31.84
N GLU A 247 -27.00 -8.39 -30.69
CA GLU A 247 -25.77 -8.94 -30.10
C GLU A 247 -25.07 -9.96 -31.01
N ASP A 248 -25.81 -10.90 -31.60
CA ASP A 248 -25.25 -11.88 -32.54
C ASP A 248 -24.72 -11.20 -33.82
N LEU A 249 -25.41 -10.17 -34.34
CA LEU A 249 -24.96 -9.40 -35.50
C LEU A 249 -23.69 -8.58 -35.22
N GLU A 250 -23.58 -7.98 -34.04
CA GLU A 250 -22.39 -7.27 -33.59
C GLU A 250 -21.17 -8.19 -33.52
N ALA A 251 -21.36 -9.42 -33.07
CA ALA A 251 -20.31 -10.44 -32.99
C ALA A 251 -19.92 -11.00 -34.36
N LEU A 252 -20.86 -11.09 -35.32
CA LEU A 252 -20.66 -11.69 -36.66
C LEU A 252 -20.18 -10.74 -37.75
N LEU A 253 -20.51 -9.45 -37.68
CA LEU A 253 -20.13 -8.44 -38.69
C LEU A 253 -18.81 -7.66 -38.45
N PRO A 254 -17.83 -8.06 -37.61
CA PRO A 254 -16.80 -7.11 -37.21
C PRO A 254 -15.66 -6.77 -38.22
N ALA A 255 -15.48 -7.38 -39.41
CA ALA A 255 -14.30 -7.07 -40.25
C ALA A 255 -14.42 -7.15 -41.80
N ALA A 256 -15.49 -6.63 -42.40
CA ALA A 256 -15.41 -6.22 -43.81
C ALA A 256 -14.57 -4.92 -43.95
N GLY A 257 -13.24 -5.05 -44.04
CA GLY A 257 -12.35 -4.06 -44.66
C GLY A 257 -11.97 -2.76 -43.91
N TYR A 258 -12.55 -2.44 -42.75
CA TYR A 258 -12.19 -1.22 -41.99
C TYR A 258 -11.42 -1.52 -40.70
N LYS A 259 -10.35 -0.74 -40.43
CA LYS A 259 -9.50 -0.88 -39.23
C LYS A 259 -10.38 -0.90 -37.97
N ARG A 260 -10.49 -2.08 -37.32
CA ARG A 260 -11.11 -2.40 -36.01
C ARG A 260 -10.60 -1.56 -34.82
N ARG A 261 -9.90 -0.44 -35.07
CA ARG A 261 -9.14 0.39 -34.13
C ARG A 261 -9.86 1.68 -33.71
N ASP A 262 -11.13 1.87 -34.09
CA ASP A 262 -11.93 3.02 -33.66
C ASP A 262 -13.22 2.58 -32.95
N ALA A 263 -13.27 2.78 -31.63
CA ALA A 263 -14.40 2.44 -30.76
C ALA A 263 -15.73 3.03 -31.25
N LEU A 264 -15.69 4.26 -31.79
CA LEU A 264 -16.87 4.98 -32.27
C LEU A 264 -17.48 4.35 -33.54
N ASN A 265 -16.67 3.66 -34.34
CA ASN A 265 -17.19 2.89 -35.48
C ASN A 265 -18.00 1.66 -35.01
N GLY A 266 -17.73 1.15 -33.79
CA GLY A 266 -18.57 0.14 -33.15
C GLY A 266 -19.99 0.66 -32.97
N LEU A 267 -20.15 1.76 -32.22
CA LEU A 267 -21.44 2.40 -31.94
C LEU A 267 -22.22 2.77 -33.21
N ARG A 268 -21.55 3.26 -34.25
CA ARG A 268 -22.19 3.57 -35.54
C ARG A 268 -22.72 2.34 -36.26
N ARG A 269 -21.99 1.22 -36.19
CA ARG A 269 -22.46 -0.06 -36.75
C ARG A 269 -23.63 -0.61 -35.97
N GLN A 270 -23.62 -0.49 -34.64
CA GLN A 270 -24.77 -0.84 -33.81
C GLN A 270 -25.99 -0.02 -34.23
N GLN A 271 -25.85 1.30 -34.44
CA GLN A 271 -26.94 2.13 -34.94
C GLN A 271 -27.43 1.68 -36.32
N ALA A 272 -26.53 1.43 -37.27
CA ALA A 272 -26.93 0.96 -38.59
C ALA A 272 -27.63 -0.41 -38.56
N ALA A 273 -27.20 -1.31 -37.67
CA ALA A 273 -27.85 -2.60 -37.45
C ALA A 273 -29.25 -2.43 -36.82
N VAL A 274 -29.39 -1.58 -35.81
CA VAL A 274 -30.68 -1.22 -35.20
C VAL A 274 -31.64 -0.64 -36.25
N ASP A 275 -31.17 0.32 -37.05
CA ASP A 275 -31.98 0.97 -38.07
C ASP A 275 -32.41 -0.04 -39.15
N ALA A 276 -31.53 -0.96 -39.55
CA ALA A 276 -31.83 -2.03 -40.50
C ALA A 276 -32.81 -3.07 -39.94
N ILE A 277 -32.65 -3.48 -38.67
CA ILE A 277 -33.60 -4.36 -37.98
C ILE A 277 -34.98 -3.71 -37.99
N ASN A 278 -35.11 -2.48 -37.49
CA ASN A 278 -36.39 -1.77 -37.44
C ASN A 278 -37.02 -1.62 -38.84
N TYR A 279 -36.21 -1.33 -39.87
CA TYR A 279 -36.68 -1.24 -41.25
C TYR A 279 -37.29 -2.56 -41.72
N PHE A 280 -36.53 -3.66 -41.70
CA PHE A 280 -36.99 -4.94 -42.22
C PHE A 280 -38.13 -5.55 -41.41
N TYR A 281 -38.19 -5.30 -40.09
CA TYR A 281 -39.33 -5.73 -39.29
C TYR A 281 -40.62 -4.97 -39.62
N ARG A 282 -40.53 -3.70 -40.04
CA ARG A 282 -41.69 -2.92 -40.49
C ARG A 282 -42.10 -3.25 -41.92
N THR A 283 -41.15 -3.58 -42.80
CA THR A 283 -41.42 -3.77 -44.23
C THR A 283 -41.63 -5.23 -44.64
N ASP A 284 -40.91 -6.19 -44.03
CA ASP A 284 -40.91 -7.62 -44.39
C ASP A 284 -40.51 -8.50 -43.19
N ARG A 285 -41.43 -8.61 -42.22
CA ARG A 285 -41.23 -9.35 -40.96
C ARG A 285 -40.84 -10.84 -41.16
N PRO A 286 -41.50 -11.62 -42.04
CA PRO A 286 -41.14 -13.04 -42.22
C PRO A 286 -39.69 -13.24 -42.69
N ARG A 287 -39.21 -12.37 -43.60
CA ARG A 287 -37.83 -12.44 -44.08
C ARG A 287 -36.83 -12.04 -43.00
N ALA A 288 -37.15 -11.02 -42.20
CA ALA A 288 -36.34 -10.60 -41.06
C ALA A 288 -36.20 -11.73 -40.03
N GLU A 289 -37.30 -12.40 -39.67
CA GLU A 289 -37.31 -13.53 -38.72
C GLU A 289 -36.51 -14.73 -39.25
N ALA A 290 -36.60 -15.03 -40.55
CA ALA A 290 -35.82 -16.10 -41.18
C ALA A 290 -34.31 -15.82 -41.16
N ALA A 291 -33.91 -14.58 -41.47
CA ALA A 291 -32.51 -14.14 -41.39
C ALA A 291 -32.01 -14.20 -39.93
N ALA A 292 -32.84 -13.74 -38.98
CA ALA A 292 -32.53 -13.78 -37.55
C ALA A 292 -32.33 -15.21 -37.02
N ALA A 293 -33.17 -16.16 -37.47
CA ALA A 293 -33.03 -17.58 -37.12
C ALA A 293 -31.71 -18.17 -37.63
N ARG A 294 -31.30 -17.84 -38.86
CA ARG A 294 -30.02 -18.30 -39.43
C ARG A 294 -28.81 -17.71 -38.70
N VAL A 295 -28.85 -16.42 -38.38
CA VAL A 295 -27.83 -15.74 -37.58
C VAL A 295 -27.68 -16.42 -36.23
N ARG A 296 -28.78 -16.65 -35.51
CA ARG A 296 -28.78 -17.34 -34.21
C ARG A 296 -28.23 -18.77 -34.31
N ALA A 297 -28.67 -19.55 -35.30
CA ALA A 297 -28.22 -20.92 -35.48
C ALA A 297 -26.71 -21.00 -35.75
N HIS A 298 -26.21 -20.14 -36.64
CA HIS A 298 -24.77 -20.03 -36.90
C HIS A 298 -24.02 -19.61 -35.62
N GLY A 299 -24.60 -18.67 -34.87
CA GLY A 299 -23.99 -18.19 -33.66
C GLY A 299 -23.87 -19.25 -32.55
N GLN A 300 -24.90 -20.08 -32.38
CA GLN A 300 -24.88 -21.22 -31.47
C GLN A 300 -23.83 -22.26 -31.88
N ALA A 301 -23.67 -22.53 -33.18
CA ALA A 301 -22.66 -23.45 -33.69
C ALA A 301 -21.23 -22.98 -33.39
N LEU A 302 -20.95 -21.68 -33.51
CA LEU A 302 -19.66 -21.08 -33.16
C LEU A 302 -19.36 -21.16 -31.65
N ARG A 303 -20.36 -20.87 -30.81
CA ARG A 303 -20.23 -21.01 -29.34
C ARG A 303 -19.97 -22.46 -28.94
N ALA A 304 -20.67 -23.42 -29.57
CA ALA A 304 -20.44 -24.86 -29.36
C ALA A 304 -19.03 -25.31 -29.78
N ALA A 305 -18.45 -24.67 -30.80
CA ALA A 305 -17.07 -24.88 -31.23
C ALA A 305 -16.02 -24.24 -30.30
N GLY A 306 -16.44 -23.43 -29.32
CA GLY A 306 -15.58 -22.72 -28.38
C GLY A 306 -15.04 -21.39 -28.90
N VAL A 307 -15.70 -20.80 -29.90
CA VAL A 307 -15.42 -19.43 -30.36
C VAL A 307 -16.04 -18.45 -29.34
N PRO A 308 -15.29 -17.44 -28.85
CA PRO A 308 -15.81 -16.44 -27.92
C PRO A 308 -17.04 -15.72 -28.49
N ALA A 309 -18.04 -15.45 -27.65
CA ALA A 309 -19.27 -14.76 -28.06
C ALA A 309 -19.01 -13.35 -28.64
N ASP A 310 -17.92 -12.70 -28.25
CA ASP A 310 -17.60 -11.33 -28.66
C ASP A 310 -16.87 -11.24 -30.03
N ASP A 311 -16.48 -12.37 -30.64
CA ASP A 311 -15.74 -12.41 -31.92
C ASP A 311 -16.10 -13.68 -32.71
N MET A 312 -17.21 -13.62 -33.45
CA MET A 312 -17.83 -14.76 -34.13
C MET A 312 -17.47 -14.82 -35.62
N GLU A 313 -16.55 -13.97 -36.06
CA GLU A 313 -16.06 -13.95 -37.44
C GLU A 313 -14.83 -14.85 -37.62
N LEU A 314 -14.92 -15.91 -38.42
CA LEU A 314 -13.72 -16.66 -38.83
C LEU A 314 -12.96 -15.92 -39.94
N SER A 315 -12.08 -15.00 -39.57
CA SER A 315 -11.17 -14.35 -40.54
C SER A 315 -9.97 -15.26 -40.86
N LEU A 316 -9.83 -15.73 -42.10
CA LEU A 316 -8.71 -16.59 -42.52
C LEU A 316 -7.99 -16.04 -43.76
N GLN A 317 -6.87 -15.38 -43.54
CA GLN A 317 -5.79 -15.25 -44.53
C GLN A 317 -4.49 -15.79 -43.94
N ALA A 318 -4.25 -17.09 -44.14
CA ALA A 318 -3.11 -17.82 -43.57
C ALA A 318 -1.72 -17.25 -43.94
N ARG A 319 -1.61 -16.45 -45.03
CA ARG A 319 -0.35 -15.87 -45.50
C ARG A 319 0.05 -14.55 -44.81
N MET A 320 -0.87 -13.82 -44.18
CA MET A 320 -0.56 -12.62 -43.39
C MET A 320 -0.28 -12.94 -41.90
N LEU A 321 -0.46 -14.21 -41.52
CA LEU A 321 -0.51 -14.68 -40.14
C LEU A 321 0.86 -14.86 -39.49
N VAL A 322 1.98 -14.89 -40.24
CA VAL A 322 3.32 -14.97 -39.62
C VAL A 322 3.88 -13.57 -39.34
N GLY A 323 3.99 -12.71 -40.35
CA GLY A 323 4.58 -11.37 -40.17
C GLY A 323 3.77 -10.44 -39.27
N SER A 324 2.43 -10.43 -39.39
CA SER A 324 1.58 -9.62 -38.52
C SER A 324 1.51 -10.18 -37.09
N PHE A 325 1.63 -11.50 -36.92
CA PHE A 325 1.69 -12.16 -35.63
C PHE A 325 3.02 -11.90 -34.92
N SER A 326 4.16 -12.01 -35.62
CA SER A 326 5.47 -11.67 -35.06
C SER A 326 5.53 -10.21 -34.61
N LEU A 327 5.00 -9.28 -35.41
CA LEU A 327 4.93 -7.86 -35.03
C LEU A 327 3.95 -7.60 -33.87
N THR A 328 2.86 -8.37 -33.79
CA THR A 328 1.89 -8.28 -32.70
C THR A 328 2.46 -8.85 -31.41
N MET A 329 3.15 -10.00 -31.48
CA MET A 329 3.86 -10.61 -30.36
C MET A 329 5.01 -9.73 -29.87
N LEU A 330 5.79 -9.13 -30.76
CA LEU A 330 6.83 -8.18 -30.40
C LEU A 330 6.25 -6.97 -29.63
N LYS A 331 5.12 -6.42 -30.10
CA LYS A 331 4.42 -5.31 -29.41
C LYS A 331 3.83 -5.74 -28.07
N LEU A 332 3.38 -6.99 -27.95
CA LEU A 332 2.85 -7.54 -26.70
C LEU A 332 3.96 -7.79 -25.69
N VAL A 333 5.11 -8.31 -26.10
CA VAL A 333 6.27 -8.58 -25.23
C VAL A 333 6.90 -7.26 -24.77
N THR A 334 7.20 -6.34 -25.70
CA THR A 334 7.73 -5.01 -25.33
C THR A 334 6.74 -4.20 -24.51
N GLY A 335 5.45 -4.25 -24.85
CA GLY A 335 4.38 -3.67 -24.05
C GLY A 335 4.12 -4.40 -22.72
N ALA A 336 4.49 -5.67 -22.59
CA ALA A 336 4.33 -6.45 -21.36
C ALA A 336 5.41 -6.11 -20.35
N LEU A 337 6.64 -5.84 -20.77
CA LEU A 337 7.70 -5.38 -19.85
C LEU A 337 7.35 -4.02 -19.24
N VAL A 338 6.98 -3.05 -20.09
CA VAL A 338 6.54 -1.72 -19.62
C VAL A 338 5.21 -1.82 -18.87
N GLY A 339 4.28 -2.64 -19.36
CA GLY A 339 3.00 -2.87 -18.73
C GLY A 339 3.11 -3.58 -17.38
N PHE A 340 4.11 -4.43 -17.18
CA PHE A 340 4.38 -5.08 -15.90
C PHE A 340 4.84 -4.06 -14.87
N PHE A 341 5.77 -3.17 -15.23
CA PHE A 341 6.16 -2.05 -14.37
C PHE A 341 4.94 -1.17 -14.00
N GLY A 342 4.11 -0.84 -14.99
CA GLY A 342 2.87 -0.09 -14.76
C GLY A 342 1.87 -0.84 -13.86
N LEU A 343 1.75 -2.16 -14.03
CA LEU A 343 0.91 -3.02 -13.20
C LEU A 343 1.41 -3.04 -11.76
N VAL A 344 2.69 -3.37 -11.52
CA VAL A 344 3.26 -3.45 -10.16
C VAL A 344 3.12 -2.12 -9.42
N THR A 345 3.41 -1.01 -10.09
CA THR A 345 3.37 0.31 -9.47
C THR A 345 1.97 0.86 -9.22
N HIS A 346 0.92 0.31 -9.84
CA HIS A 346 -0.46 0.82 -9.72
C HIS A 346 -1.49 -0.23 -9.26
N LEU A 347 -1.11 -1.49 -9.05
CA LEU A 347 -2.03 -2.54 -8.65
C LEU A 347 -2.71 -2.22 -7.31
N ALA A 348 -1.93 -1.75 -6.32
CA ALA A 348 -2.45 -1.39 -5.00
C ALA A 348 -3.50 -0.26 -5.05
N PRO A 349 -3.23 0.95 -5.60
CA PRO A 349 -4.24 1.99 -5.68
C PRO A 349 -5.40 1.61 -6.61
N TYR A 350 -5.16 0.81 -7.66
CA TYR A 350 -6.22 0.30 -8.52
C TYR A 350 -7.21 -0.62 -7.78
N LEU A 351 -6.70 -1.61 -7.04
CA LEU A 351 -7.54 -2.53 -6.27
C LEU A 351 -8.24 -1.81 -5.13
N PHE A 352 -7.55 -0.88 -4.46
CA PHE A 352 -8.14 -0.06 -3.40
C PHE A 352 -9.34 0.73 -3.90
N VAL A 353 -9.18 1.54 -4.96
CA VAL A 353 -10.28 2.33 -5.53
C VAL A 353 -11.40 1.41 -6.01
N ARG A 354 -11.06 0.29 -6.66
CA ARG A 354 -12.06 -0.65 -7.17
C ARG A 354 -12.87 -1.30 -6.06
N PHE A 355 -12.25 -1.68 -4.95
CA PHE A 355 -12.93 -2.28 -3.80
C PHE A 355 -13.74 -1.21 -3.07
N VAL A 356 -13.08 -0.16 -2.58
CA VAL A 356 -13.72 0.89 -1.75
C VAL A 356 -14.86 1.60 -2.48
N SER A 357 -14.76 1.83 -3.80
CA SER A 357 -15.86 2.45 -4.58
C SER A 357 -17.17 1.65 -4.57
N VAL A 358 -17.13 0.35 -4.26
CA VAL A 358 -18.32 -0.50 -4.10
C VAL A 358 -18.93 -0.37 -2.69
N TRP A 359 -18.09 -0.12 -1.67
CA TRP A 359 -18.51 -0.02 -0.27
C TRP A 359 -18.93 1.38 0.15
N VAL A 360 -18.60 2.40 -0.63
CA VAL A 360 -19.01 3.79 -0.35
C VAL A 360 -20.41 4.00 -0.95
N PRO A 361 -21.50 3.97 -0.16
CA PRO A 361 -22.83 4.31 -0.66
C PRO A 361 -22.81 5.76 -1.14
N ALA A 362 -23.10 5.95 -2.42
CA ALA A 362 -23.16 7.28 -3.00
C ALA A 362 -24.36 8.07 -2.43
N PRO A 363 -24.15 9.25 -1.83
CA PRO A 363 -25.26 10.14 -1.50
C PRO A 363 -26.01 10.50 -2.80
N GLY A 364 -27.29 10.18 -2.88
CA GLY A 364 -28.14 10.59 -4.01
C GLY A 364 -27.99 9.80 -5.32
N GLN A 365 -27.59 8.51 -5.28
CA GLN A 365 -27.50 7.62 -6.47
C GLN A 365 -26.46 8.07 -7.53
N MET A 366 -25.25 8.46 -7.10
CA MET A 366 -24.14 8.69 -8.05
C MET A 366 -23.72 7.38 -8.75
N THR A 367 -23.29 7.46 -10.01
CA THR A 367 -22.81 6.30 -10.76
C THR A 367 -21.46 5.81 -10.25
N LEU A 368 -21.20 4.51 -10.36
CA LEU A 368 -19.95 3.87 -9.95
C LEU A 368 -18.73 4.48 -10.69
N ALA A 369 -18.90 4.90 -11.94
CA ALA A 369 -17.88 5.64 -12.70
C ALA A 369 -17.46 6.96 -12.02
N LEU A 370 -18.41 7.73 -11.46
CA LEU A 370 -18.10 8.98 -10.77
C LEU A 370 -17.46 8.74 -9.41
N ASN A 371 -17.93 7.75 -8.65
CA ASN A 371 -17.30 7.35 -7.38
C ASN A 371 -15.83 6.99 -7.60
N ARG A 372 -15.52 6.25 -8.66
CA ARG A 372 -14.14 5.89 -9.02
C ARG A 372 -13.30 7.10 -9.42
N LEU A 373 -13.87 8.12 -10.06
CA LEU A 373 -13.15 9.34 -10.41
C LEU A 373 -12.85 10.18 -9.16
N LEU A 374 -13.85 10.40 -8.31
CA LEU A 374 -13.75 11.21 -7.09
C LEU A 374 -12.85 10.56 -6.03
N LEU A 375 -12.94 9.25 -5.87
CA LEU A 375 -12.07 8.49 -4.97
C LEU A 375 -10.68 8.27 -5.58
N GLY A 376 -10.62 8.03 -6.89
CA GLY A 376 -9.38 7.68 -7.59
C GLY A 376 -8.37 8.82 -7.63
N LEU A 377 -8.80 10.05 -7.90
CA LEU A 377 -7.90 11.20 -8.00
C LEU A 377 -7.08 11.44 -6.70
N PRO A 378 -7.69 11.55 -5.50
CA PRO A 378 -6.94 11.73 -4.26
C PRO A 378 -6.12 10.49 -3.88
N VAL A 379 -6.64 9.27 -4.08
CA VAL A 379 -5.91 8.04 -3.77
C VAL A 379 -4.65 7.91 -4.62
N TYR A 380 -4.74 8.16 -5.93
CA TYR A 380 -3.57 8.12 -6.81
C TYR A 380 -2.61 9.29 -6.51
N GLY A 381 -3.12 10.48 -6.16
CA GLY A 381 -2.28 11.60 -5.71
C GLY A 381 -1.47 11.25 -4.45
N ALA A 382 -2.13 10.71 -3.44
CA ALA A 382 -1.48 10.25 -2.20
C ALA A 382 -0.48 9.10 -2.47
N TRP A 383 -0.84 8.16 -3.34
CA TRP A 383 0.04 7.07 -3.75
C TRP A 383 1.31 7.59 -4.45
N TYR A 384 1.18 8.56 -5.35
CA TYR A 384 2.33 9.17 -6.02
C TYR A 384 3.20 9.96 -5.04
N GLY A 385 2.59 10.66 -4.08
CA GLY A 385 3.32 11.32 -2.99
C GLY A 385 4.09 10.34 -2.12
N LEU A 386 3.46 9.21 -1.75
CA LEU A 386 4.08 8.14 -0.99
C LEU A 386 5.26 7.51 -1.76
N MET A 387 5.08 7.23 -3.05
CA MET A 387 6.15 6.71 -3.90
C MET A 387 7.29 7.72 -4.08
N ALA A 388 6.97 9.01 -4.27
CA ALA A 388 7.98 10.07 -4.36
C ALA A 388 8.80 10.17 -3.07
N TRP A 389 8.13 10.18 -1.92
CA TRP A 389 8.75 10.20 -0.60
C TRP A 389 9.64 8.96 -0.38
N TRP A 390 9.09 7.78 -0.65
CA TRP A 390 9.83 6.51 -0.53
C TRP A 390 11.07 6.49 -1.42
N LEU A 391 10.94 6.83 -2.70
CA LEU A 391 12.07 6.86 -3.65
C LEU A 391 13.12 7.91 -3.28
N SER A 392 12.70 9.07 -2.75
CA SER A 392 13.63 10.13 -2.33
C SER A 392 14.56 9.74 -1.18
N GLY A 393 14.18 8.72 -0.40
CA GLY A 393 15.03 8.17 0.66
C GLY A 393 16.22 7.34 0.16
N TYR A 394 16.19 6.87 -1.10
CA TYR A 394 17.19 5.95 -1.66
C TYR A 394 17.87 6.47 -2.93
N PHE A 395 17.20 7.35 -3.67
CA PHE A 395 17.65 7.77 -4.99
C PHE A 395 17.81 9.28 -5.09
N VAL A 396 18.79 9.68 -5.91
CA VAL A 396 19.01 11.09 -6.26
C VAL A 396 17.79 11.68 -6.99
N PRO A 397 17.51 12.99 -6.87
CA PRO A 397 16.25 13.58 -7.30
C PRO A 397 15.85 13.32 -8.76
N TRP A 398 16.81 13.28 -9.68
CA TRP A 398 16.50 13.04 -11.10
C TRP A 398 15.99 11.61 -11.37
N VAL A 399 16.42 10.63 -10.58
CA VAL A 399 15.90 9.24 -10.66
C VAL A 399 14.47 9.19 -10.15
N VAL A 400 14.18 9.86 -9.03
CA VAL A 400 12.82 9.97 -8.48
C VAL A 400 11.88 10.61 -9.49
N VAL A 401 12.27 11.75 -10.07
CA VAL A 401 11.48 12.44 -11.09
C VAL A 401 11.27 11.56 -12.32
N THR A 402 12.32 10.87 -12.81
CA THR A 402 12.20 9.95 -13.94
C THR A 402 11.21 8.83 -13.64
N TRP A 403 11.29 8.22 -12.45
CA TRP A 403 10.39 7.15 -12.03
C TRP A 403 8.93 7.62 -11.97
N LEU A 404 8.67 8.79 -11.36
CA LEU A 404 7.33 9.37 -11.25
C LEU A 404 6.74 9.73 -12.61
N VAL A 405 7.57 10.13 -13.59
CA VAL A 405 7.13 10.40 -14.96
C VAL A 405 6.83 9.09 -15.73
N LEU A 406 7.60 8.03 -15.48
CA LEU A 406 7.40 6.73 -16.12
C LEU A 406 6.18 5.97 -15.58
N MET A 407 5.82 6.17 -14.32
CA MET A 407 4.65 5.54 -13.68
C MET A 407 3.34 5.74 -14.46
N PRO A 408 2.86 6.96 -14.77
CA PRO A 408 1.59 7.15 -15.45
C PRO A 408 1.62 6.63 -16.89
N VAL A 409 2.76 6.77 -17.58
CA VAL A 409 2.93 6.27 -18.96
C VAL A 409 2.86 4.74 -18.98
N SER A 410 3.59 4.08 -18.08
CA SER A 410 3.60 2.63 -17.98
C SER A 410 2.26 2.06 -17.54
N ALA A 411 1.52 2.74 -16.66
CA ALA A 411 0.16 2.37 -16.29
C ALA A 411 -0.80 2.39 -17.49
N LEU A 412 -0.70 3.39 -18.37
CA LEU A 412 -1.51 3.45 -19.59
C LEU A 412 -1.16 2.31 -20.56
N VAL A 413 0.12 1.96 -20.66
CA VAL A 413 0.58 0.80 -21.44
C VAL A 413 0.07 -0.50 -20.82
N ALA A 414 0.12 -0.64 -19.48
CA ALA A 414 -0.40 -1.80 -18.76
C ALA A 414 -1.89 -2.02 -19.03
N LEU A 415 -2.69 -0.94 -18.98
CA LEU A 415 -4.11 -0.99 -19.28
C LEU A 415 -4.38 -1.37 -20.75
N ASP A 416 -3.65 -0.79 -21.70
CA ASP A 416 -3.79 -1.15 -23.12
C ASP A 416 -3.41 -2.60 -23.37
N ASN A 417 -2.30 -3.07 -22.77
CA ASN A 417 -1.82 -4.43 -22.94
C ASN A 417 -2.79 -5.44 -22.31
N ALA A 418 -3.26 -5.20 -21.08
CA ALA A 418 -4.24 -6.05 -20.41
C ALA A 418 -5.53 -6.21 -21.24
N ARG A 419 -5.98 -5.15 -21.92
CA ARG A 419 -7.14 -5.21 -22.84
C ARG A 419 -6.87 -6.10 -24.04
N ARG A 420 -5.69 -5.95 -24.67
CA ARG A 420 -5.28 -6.77 -25.81
C ARG A 420 -5.18 -8.25 -25.42
N TRP A 421 -4.62 -8.56 -24.26
CA TRP A 421 -4.53 -9.92 -23.74
C TRP A 421 -5.90 -10.55 -23.54
N LYS A 422 -6.87 -9.82 -22.97
CA LYS A 422 -8.25 -10.31 -22.75
C LYS A 422 -8.95 -10.74 -24.05
N THR A 423 -8.71 -10.04 -25.16
CA THR A 423 -9.33 -10.36 -26.46
C THR A 423 -8.52 -11.38 -27.27
N LEU A 424 -7.19 -11.34 -27.18
CA LEU A 424 -6.32 -12.13 -28.05
C LEU A 424 -6.19 -13.58 -27.58
N PHE A 425 -6.10 -13.83 -26.27
CA PHE A 425 -5.86 -15.17 -25.74
C PHE A 425 -7.03 -16.14 -26.02
N PRO A 426 -8.31 -15.77 -25.79
CA PRO A 426 -9.43 -16.62 -26.15
C PRO A 426 -9.51 -16.89 -27.66
N ARG A 427 -9.21 -15.87 -28.48
CA ARG A 427 -9.19 -15.98 -29.93
C ARG A 427 -8.10 -16.94 -30.42
N LEU A 428 -6.87 -16.80 -29.94
CA LEU A 428 -5.78 -17.72 -30.27
C LEU A 428 -6.11 -19.16 -29.87
N ARG A 429 -6.73 -19.34 -28.69
CA ARG A 429 -7.19 -20.65 -28.22
C ARG A 429 -8.29 -21.25 -29.10
N ALA A 430 -9.22 -20.44 -29.59
CA ALA A 430 -10.28 -20.88 -30.49
C ALA A 430 -9.73 -21.21 -31.90
N GLU A 431 -8.87 -20.35 -32.44
CA GLU A 431 -8.23 -20.56 -33.75
C GLU A 431 -7.35 -21.82 -33.74
N THR A 432 -6.55 -22.06 -32.69
CA THR A 432 -5.76 -23.30 -32.59
C THR A 432 -6.65 -24.54 -32.47
N ARG A 433 -7.72 -24.48 -31.68
CA ARG A 433 -8.68 -25.59 -31.55
C ARG A 433 -9.37 -25.92 -32.89
N LEU A 434 -9.71 -24.90 -33.68
CA LEU A 434 -10.34 -25.07 -35.00
C LEU A 434 -9.34 -25.55 -36.06
N LEU A 435 -8.07 -25.15 -35.98
CA LEU A 435 -7.00 -25.70 -36.82
C LEU A 435 -6.81 -27.21 -36.58
N LEU A 436 -6.98 -27.67 -35.34
CA LEU A 436 -6.94 -29.09 -34.98
C LEU A 436 -8.20 -29.87 -35.40
N LYS A 437 -9.27 -29.20 -35.87
CA LYS A 437 -10.54 -29.82 -36.30
C LYS A 437 -10.97 -29.34 -37.70
N PRO A 438 -10.30 -29.79 -38.77
CA PRO A 438 -10.49 -29.23 -40.11
C PRO A 438 -11.90 -29.41 -40.69
N LYS A 439 -12.60 -30.52 -40.38
CA LYS A 439 -13.98 -30.75 -40.83
C LYS A 439 -14.97 -29.74 -40.23
N LEU A 440 -14.97 -29.64 -38.90
CA LEU A 440 -15.80 -28.66 -38.17
C LEU A 440 -15.53 -27.23 -38.64
N ARG A 441 -14.26 -26.90 -38.89
CA ARG A 441 -13.87 -25.59 -39.43
C ARG A 441 -14.46 -25.33 -40.83
N ALA A 442 -14.44 -26.31 -41.72
CA ALA A 442 -15.01 -26.18 -43.06
C ALA A 442 -16.53 -25.96 -43.02
N GLU A 443 -17.24 -26.71 -42.16
CA GLU A 443 -18.69 -26.57 -41.94
C GLU A 443 -19.06 -25.17 -41.43
N LEU A 444 -18.33 -24.67 -40.42
CA LEU A 444 -18.56 -23.33 -39.86
C LEU A 444 -18.29 -22.22 -40.88
N LEU A 445 -17.24 -22.34 -41.70
CA LEU A 445 -16.94 -21.39 -42.77
C LEU A 445 -18.02 -21.37 -43.86
N ALA A 446 -18.51 -22.55 -44.25
CA ALA A 446 -19.61 -22.66 -45.20
C ALA A 446 -20.86 -21.96 -44.65
N SER A 447 -21.25 -22.27 -43.41
CA SER A 447 -22.37 -21.63 -42.72
C SER A 447 -22.21 -20.11 -42.63
N GLN A 448 -21.03 -19.61 -42.26
CA GLN A 448 -20.74 -18.18 -42.18
C GLN A 448 -20.88 -17.48 -43.53
N SER A 449 -20.39 -18.11 -44.61
CA SER A 449 -20.45 -17.53 -45.95
C SER A 449 -21.88 -17.32 -46.45
N VAL A 450 -22.81 -18.19 -46.04
CA VAL A 450 -24.25 -18.05 -46.35
C VAL A 450 -24.82 -16.85 -45.59
N VAL A 451 -24.60 -16.80 -44.28
CA VAL A 451 -25.10 -15.71 -43.42
C VAL A 451 -24.56 -14.36 -43.87
N VAL A 452 -23.25 -14.24 -44.13
CA VAL A 452 -22.63 -12.98 -44.57
C VAL A 452 -23.15 -12.53 -45.94
N ARG A 453 -23.39 -13.47 -46.87
CA ARG A 453 -23.93 -13.13 -48.20
C ARG A 453 -25.36 -12.61 -48.10
N GLU A 454 -26.19 -13.24 -47.29
CA GLU A 454 -27.56 -12.82 -47.05
C GLU A 454 -27.62 -11.44 -46.38
N LEU A 455 -26.87 -11.26 -45.28
CA LEU A 455 -26.77 -9.98 -44.59
C LEU A 455 -26.22 -8.87 -45.50
N GLY A 456 -25.26 -9.21 -46.38
CA GLY A 456 -24.74 -8.27 -47.38
C GLY A 456 -25.79 -7.84 -48.41
N GLY A 457 -26.70 -8.74 -48.78
CA GLY A 457 -27.86 -8.43 -49.63
C GLY A 457 -28.85 -7.50 -48.93
N LEU A 458 -29.26 -7.84 -47.70
CA LEU A 458 -30.15 -7.01 -46.87
C LEU A 458 -29.53 -5.63 -46.60
N ALA A 459 -28.22 -5.56 -46.35
CA ALA A 459 -27.53 -4.29 -46.14
C ALA A 459 -27.59 -3.41 -47.40
N LYS A 460 -27.34 -3.95 -48.60
CA LYS A 460 -27.43 -3.16 -49.84
C LYS A 460 -28.84 -2.61 -50.08
N GLU A 461 -29.85 -3.45 -49.85
CA GLU A 461 -31.26 -3.08 -49.95
C GLU A 461 -31.60 -1.94 -48.97
N PHE A 462 -31.24 -2.08 -47.70
CA PHE A 462 -31.43 -1.04 -46.68
C PHE A 462 -30.72 0.28 -47.05
N HIS A 463 -29.45 0.24 -47.46
CA HIS A 463 -28.71 1.45 -47.84
C HIS A 463 -29.28 2.13 -49.10
N SER A 464 -29.91 1.37 -50.00
CA SER A 464 -30.60 1.92 -51.17
C SER A 464 -31.92 2.61 -50.78
N ALA A 465 -32.63 2.10 -49.78
CA ALA A 465 -33.87 2.67 -49.28
C ALA A 465 -33.63 3.88 -48.35
N MET A 466 -32.55 3.85 -47.57
CA MET A 466 -32.17 4.89 -46.61
C MET A 466 -30.68 5.26 -46.75
N PRO A 467 -30.33 6.21 -47.64
CA PRO A 467 -28.94 6.66 -47.78
C PRO A 467 -28.46 7.36 -46.51
N ALA A 468 -27.25 7.02 -46.06
CA ALA A 468 -26.68 7.57 -44.83
C ALA A 468 -26.42 9.08 -44.94
N PRO A 469 -26.75 9.89 -43.92
CA PRO A 469 -26.47 11.32 -43.93
C PRO A 469 -24.98 11.62 -43.88
N ALA A 470 -24.55 12.69 -44.59
CA ALA A 470 -23.18 13.16 -44.61
C ALA A 470 -22.70 13.52 -43.20
N THR A 471 -21.68 12.83 -42.70
CA THR A 471 -21.13 13.03 -41.36
C THR A 471 -20.00 14.05 -41.39
N ILE A 472 -20.20 15.22 -40.80
CA ILE A 472 -19.11 16.16 -40.51
C ILE A 472 -18.38 15.66 -39.26
N VAL A 473 -17.16 15.15 -39.42
CA VAL A 473 -16.32 14.65 -38.34
C VAL A 473 -15.54 15.83 -37.74
N MET A 474 -15.82 16.17 -36.49
CA MET A 474 -14.85 16.97 -35.72
C MET A 474 -13.66 16.08 -35.36
N ALA A 475 -12.54 16.29 -36.03
CA ALA A 475 -11.29 15.58 -35.75
C ALA A 475 -10.83 15.87 -34.31
N THR A 476 -11.04 14.92 -33.39
CA THR A 476 -10.33 14.92 -32.12
C THR A 476 -8.96 14.28 -32.33
N ASN A 477 -7.93 15.04 -31.99
CA ASN A 477 -6.54 14.72 -32.29
C ASN A 477 -6.14 13.36 -31.67
N ARG A 478 -5.67 12.42 -32.49
CA ARG A 478 -5.17 11.11 -32.03
C ARG A 478 -3.81 11.31 -31.38
N TYR A 479 -3.73 11.35 -30.05
CA TYR A 479 -2.44 11.15 -29.40
C TYR A 479 -2.08 9.66 -29.43
N ARG A 480 -1.17 9.29 -30.33
CA ARG A 480 -0.46 8.00 -30.29
C ARG A 480 0.94 8.29 -29.78
N PRO A 481 1.36 7.75 -28.62
CA PRO A 481 2.77 7.81 -28.28
C PRO A 481 3.55 7.13 -29.42
N PRO A 482 4.52 7.83 -30.01
CA PRO A 482 5.29 7.28 -31.12
C PRO A 482 6.08 6.05 -30.64
N LEU A 483 6.35 5.09 -31.54
CA LEU A 483 7.02 3.83 -31.20
C LEU A 483 8.34 4.06 -30.45
N TRP A 484 9.07 5.12 -30.81
CA TRP A 484 10.32 5.48 -30.15
C TRP A 484 10.11 5.78 -28.66
N LEU A 485 9.00 6.40 -28.24
CA LEU A 485 8.74 6.69 -26.83
C LEU A 485 8.58 5.41 -26.01
N ASN A 486 7.87 4.40 -26.56
CA ASN A 486 7.76 3.09 -25.90
C ASN A 486 9.11 2.37 -25.83
N VAL A 487 9.93 2.49 -26.88
CA VAL A 487 11.28 1.91 -26.91
C VAL A 487 12.20 2.62 -25.92
N THR A 488 12.15 3.95 -25.82
CA THR A 488 12.93 4.76 -24.89
C THR A 488 12.54 4.46 -23.45
N VAL A 489 11.24 4.40 -23.14
CA VAL A 489 10.75 4.03 -21.81
C VAL A 489 11.18 2.60 -21.45
N ALA A 490 11.05 1.64 -22.39
CA ALA A 490 11.50 0.27 -22.16
C ALA A 490 13.02 0.18 -21.94
N ALA A 491 13.82 0.94 -22.69
CA ALA A 491 15.27 0.99 -22.54
C ALA A 491 15.68 1.60 -21.20
N ILE A 492 15.03 2.69 -20.77
CA ILE A 492 15.28 3.32 -19.46
C ILE A 492 14.88 2.38 -18.32
N SER A 493 13.70 1.74 -18.40
CA SER A 493 13.27 0.75 -17.41
C SER A 493 14.23 -0.44 -17.32
N LEU A 494 14.71 -0.94 -18.47
CA LEU A 494 15.72 -2.00 -18.51
C LEU A 494 17.05 -1.55 -17.90
N ALA A 495 17.51 -0.34 -18.22
CA ALA A 495 18.74 0.22 -17.67
C ALA A 495 18.66 0.41 -16.14
N VAL A 496 17.52 0.89 -15.62
CA VAL A 496 17.28 0.99 -14.17
C VAL A 496 17.28 -0.40 -13.52
N MET A 497 16.67 -1.39 -14.16
CA MET A 497 16.63 -2.77 -13.65
C MET A 497 18.03 -3.40 -13.62
N VAL A 498 18.81 -3.25 -14.69
CA VAL A 498 20.19 -3.73 -14.78
C VAL A 498 21.09 -3.02 -13.78
N TRP A 499 20.95 -1.70 -13.60
CA TRP A 499 21.71 -0.94 -12.62
C TRP A 499 21.34 -1.31 -11.19
N PHE A 500 20.06 -1.52 -10.89
CA PHE A 500 19.60 -2.02 -9.59
C PHE A 500 20.14 -3.42 -9.30
N SER A 501 20.15 -4.32 -10.29
CA SER A 501 20.80 -5.63 -10.19
C SER A 501 22.31 -5.52 -9.96
N ALA A 502 22.99 -4.60 -10.65
CA ALA A 502 24.42 -4.37 -10.47
C ALA A 502 24.75 -3.76 -9.10
N TRP A 503 23.88 -2.90 -8.56
CA TRP A 503 23.99 -2.35 -7.21
C TRP A 503 23.74 -3.41 -6.14
N LEU A 504 22.75 -4.29 -6.33
CA LEU A 504 22.50 -5.45 -5.46
C LEU A 504 23.70 -6.41 -5.38
N LEU A 505 24.48 -6.45 -6.47
CA LEU A 505 25.66 -7.29 -6.65
C LEU A 505 26.97 -6.54 -6.36
N ARG A 506 26.92 -5.28 -5.89
CA ARG A 506 28.12 -4.49 -5.60
C ARG A 506 28.82 -5.03 -4.36
N ASP A 507 30.08 -5.42 -4.50
CA ASP A 507 30.86 -5.98 -3.41
C ASP A 507 31.05 -4.97 -2.26
N ARG A 508 30.82 -5.44 -1.03
CA ARG A 508 31.09 -4.70 0.22
C ARG A 508 32.58 -4.82 0.59
N PRO A 509 33.15 -3.88 1.38
CA PRO A 509 34.55 -3.93 1.78
C PRO A 509 34.91 -5.25 2.47
N THR A 510 36.06 -5.80 2.12
CA THR A 510 36.53 -7.10 2.59
C THR A 510 37.16 -6.99 3.99
N GLU A 511 36.65 -7.71 5.00
CA GLU A 511 37.09 -7.57 6.41
C GLU A 511 38.56 -7.99 6.64
N PHE A 512 39.07 -8.91 5.83
CA PHE A 512 40.45 -9.42 5.93
C PHE A 512 41.51 -8.48 5.36
N LEU A 513 41.12 -7.56 4.48
CA LEU A 513 42.06 -6.72 3.74
C LEU A 513 41.80 -5.25 4.10
N ARG A 514 42.78 -4.61 4.73
CA ARG A 514 42.73 -3.16 4.96
C ARG A 514 43.90 -2.48 4.26
N ALA A 515 43.62 -1.36 3.60
CA ALA A 515 44.61 -0.62 2.83
C ALA A 515 45.72 0.01 3.69
N ASP A 516 45.47 0.17 4.99
CA ASP A 516 46.32 0.83 5.98
C ASP A 516 47.16 -0.14 6.84
N ALA A 517 47.37 -1.38 6.39
CA ALA A 517 48.18 -2.37 7.10
C ALA A 517 49.60 -1.85 7.42
N PRO A 518 50.13 -2.14 8.63
CA PRO A 518 51.44 -1.67 9.05
C PRO A 518 52.55 -2.23 8.15
N ASN A 519 53.57 -1.42 7.87
CA ASN A 519 54.74 -1.87 7.13
C ASN A 519 55.72 -2.59 8.07
N ILE A 520 55.49 -3.89 8.30
CA ILE A 520 56.33 -4.70 9.17
C ILE A 520 57.78 -4.84 8.69
N ALA A 521 58.05 -4.63 7.39
CA ALA A 521 59.40 -4.64 6.85
C ALA A 521 60.26 -3.45 7.33
N ALA A 522 59.64 -2.40 7.87
CA ALA A 522 60.34 -1.26 8.45
C ALA A 522 60.83 -1.51 9.88
N LEU A 523 60.40 -2.59 10.54
CA LEU A 523 60.80 -2.91 11.91
C LEU A 523 62.19 -3.57 11.95
N PRO A 524 63.01 -3.30 12.99
CA PRO A 524 64.21 -4.07 13.25
C PRO A 524 63.90 -5.57 13.37
N VAL A 525 64.73 -6.43 12.77
CA VAL A 525 64.53 -7.88 12.71
C VAL A 525 64.36 -8.50 14.10
N THR A 526 65.10 -8.01 15.11
CA THR A 526 65.01 -8.47 16.50
C THR A 526 63.62 -8.19 17.09
N GLN A 527 63.14 -6.95 16.96
CA GLN A 527 61.81 -6.54 17.42
C GLN A 527 60.70 -7.31 16.70
N LEU A 528 60.83 -7.49 15.38
CA LEU A 528 59.86 -8.26 14.59
C LEU A 528 59.82 -9.72 15.04
N THR A 529 60.98 -10.33 15.30
CA THR A 529 61.09 -11.74 15.73
C THR A 529 60.48 -11.97 17.12
N GLU A 530 60.69 -11.04 18.06
CA GLU A 530 60.08 -11.06 19.39
C GLU A 530 58.56 -10.91 19.32
N GLN A 531 58.09 -9.97 18.49
CA GLN A 531 56.67 -9.75 18.25
C GLN A 531 56.01 -10.98 17.64
N MET A 532 56.65 -11.60 16.65
CA MET A 532 56.16 -12.84 16.03
C MET A 532 56.10 -13.98 17.04
N ALA A 533 57.09 -14.14 17.92
CA ALA A 533 57.06 -15.16 18.97
C ALA A 533 55.89 -14.95 19.96
N SER A 534 55.54 -13.69 20.25
CA SER A 534 54.35 -13.39 21.06
C SER A 534 53.06 -13.72 20.31
N ASP A 535 52.96 -13.28 19.06
CA ASP A 535 51.78 -13.52 18.22
C ASP A 535 51.55 -15.02 17.96
N GLU A 536 52.62 -15.80 17.85
CA GLU A 536 52.55 -17.27 17.74
C GLU A 536 51.92 -17.92 18.97
N ARG A 537 52.39 -17.56 20.18
CA ARG A 537 51.79 -18.07 21.43
C ARG A 537 50.33 -17.65 21.55
N SER A 538 50.01 -16.41 21.19
CA SER A 538 48.64 -15.93 21.16
C SER A 538 47.79 -16.70 20.15
N LEU A 539 48.32 -17.01 18.97
CA LEU A 539 47.61 -17.75 17.93
C LEU A 539 47.34 -19.20 18.35
N VAL A 540 48.29 -19.88 18.98
CA VAL A 540 48.09 -21.22 19.56
C VAL A 540 46.96 -21.21 20.60
N ALA A 541 47.01 -20.27 21.55
CA ALA A 541 45.99 -20.15 22.59
C ALA A 541 44.60 -19.82 22.03
N VAL A 542 44.53 -19.02 20.95
CA VAL A 542 43.28 -18.72 20.25
C VAL A 542 42.72 -19.95 19.55
N ILE A 543 43.56 -20.76 18.90
CA ILE A 543 43.14 -22.00 18.25
C ILE A 543 42.57 -22.98 19.29
N ASP A 544 43.28 -23.20 20.41
CA ASP A 544 42.78 -24.04 21.51
C ASP A 544 41.45 -23.54 22.08
N GLY A 545 41.38 -22.23 22.31
CA GLY A 545 40.18 -21.58 22.83
C GLY A 545 38.99 -21.69 21.88
N LEU A 546 39.23 -21.66 20.57
CA LEU A 546 38.20 -21.86 19.55
C LEU A 546 37.73 -23.32 19.49
N ASP A 547 38.63 -24.29 19.63
CA ASP A 547 38.27 -25.71 19.70
C ASP A 547 37.39 -26.04 20.92
N GLU A 548 37.69 -25.46 22.08
CA GLU A 548 36.87 -25.61 23.29
C GLU A 548 35.52 -24.89 23.14
N LEU A 549 35.54 -23.70 22.54
CA LEU A 549 34.33 -22.91 22.31
C LEU A 549 33.37 -23.63 21.35
N GLU A 550 33.88 -24.23 20.28
CA GLU A 550 33.09 -25.01 19.32
C GLU A 550 32.36 -26.17 20.02
N LYS A 551 33.03 -26.92 20.90
CA LYS A 551 32.41 -27.99 21.70
C LYS A 551 31.29 -27.46 22.59
N THR A 552 31.54 -26.35 23.28
CA THR A 552 30.56 -25.71 24.16
C THR A 552 29.33 -25.25 23.38
N PHE A 553 29.56 -24.71 22.19
CA PHE A 553 28.53 -24.21 21.31
C PHE A 553 27.64 -25.31 20.74
N LEU A 554 28.24 -26.40 20.26
CA LEU A 554 27.50 -27.57 19.77
C LEU A 554 26.69 -28.24 20.87
N ALA A 555 27.18 -28.25 22.11
CA ALA A 555 26.41 -28.74 23.25
C ALA A 555 25.18 -27.85 23.54
N PHE A 556 25.36 -26.52 23.51
CA PHE A 556 24.27 -25.56 23.68
C PHE A 556 23.21 -25.69 22.57
N GLU A 557 23.65 -25.83 21.32
CA GLU A 557 22.83 -26.07 20.13
C GLU A 557 21.99 -27.36 20.25
N GLY A 558 22.62 -28.44 20.72
CA GLY A 558 21.95 -29.72 20.97
C GLY A 558 20.93 -29.67 22.11
N ASP A 559 21.19 -28.90 23.17
CA ASP A 559 20.25 -28.68 24.28
C ASP A 559 19.00 -27.91 23.86
N LEU A 560 19.17 -26.91 22.97
CA LEU A 560 18.06 -26.16 22.39
C LEU A 560 17.19 -27.03 21.50
N LYS A 561 17.80 -27.82 20.60
CA LYS A 561 17.07 -28.77 19.75
C LYS A 561 16.29 -29.80 20.56
N ALA A 562 16.80 -30.19 21.72
CA ALA A 562 16.14 -31.11 22.63
C ALA A 562 15.09 -30.44 23.56
N GLY A 563 14.87 -29.13 23.45
CA GLY A 563 13.93 -28.37 24.28
C GLY A 563 14.32 -28.24 25.75
N ARG A 564 15.58 -28.55 26.11
CA ARG A 564 16.10 -28.41 27.49
C ARG A 564 16.41 -26.96 27.85
N ARG A 565 16.65 -26.11 26.85
CA ARG A 565 16.92 -24.67 26.96
C ARG A 565 15.89 -23.87 26.18
N SER A 566 15.70 -22.61 26.55
CA SER A 566 14.76 -21.71 25.90
C SER A 566 15.25 -20.27 25.94
N TYR A 567 15.27 -19.60 24.80
CA TYR A 567 15.70 -18.20 24.67
C TYR A 567 14.81 -17.19 25.41
N TYR A 568 13.64 -17.61 25.88
CA TYR A 568 12.78 -16.80 26.75
C TYR A 568 13.30 -16.72 28.18
N LYS A 569 14.18 -17.65 28.59
CA LYS A 569 14.83 -17.62 29.91
C LYS A 569 16.06 -16.72 29.87
N GLN A 570 16.20 -15.86 30.89
CA GLN A 570 17.32 -14.93 31.00
C GLN A 570 18.68 -15.63 31.00
N ALA A 571 18.79 -16.79 31.67
CA ALA A 571 20.05 -17.54 31.76
C ALA A 571 20.53 -18.08 30.39
N ASP A 572 19.60 -18.56 29.55
CA ASP A 572 19.93 -19.09 28.22
C ASP A 572 20.24 -17.96 27.22
N ASP A 573 19.54 -16.83 27.32
CA ASP A 573 19.84 -15.59 26.59
C ASP A 573 21.27 -15.07 26.90
N GLU A 574 21.65 -15.06 28.18
CA GLU A 574 22.99 -14.65 28.58
C GLU A 574 24.07 -15.63 28.14
N GLU A 575 23.78 -16.93 28.11
CA GLU A 575 24.72 -17.95 27.66
C GLU A 575 25.04 -17.80 26.17
N ILE A 576 24.03 -17.70 25.29
CA ILE A 576 24.27 -17.52 23.85
C ILE A 576 25.05 -16.23 23.56
N ARG A 577 24.74 -15.16 24.30
CA ARG A 577 25.47 -13.88 24.21
C ARG A 577 26.92 -14.04 24.65
N ARG A 578 27.18 -14.76 25.74
CA ARG A 578 28.54 -15.04 26.24
C ARG A 578 29.35 -15.84 25.23
N LEU A 579 28.74 -16.84 24.58
CA LEU A 579 29.37 -17.64 23.53
C LEU A 579 29.74 -16.77 22.32
N LEU A 580 28.84 -15.88 21.87
CA LEU A 580 29.12 -14.93 20.80
C LEU A 580 30.28 -14.00 21.15
N LEU A 581 30.29 -13.41 22.35
CA LEU A 581 31.37 -12.51 22.78
C LEU A 581 32.73 -13.24 22.85
N LYS A 582 32.77 -14.47 23.36
CA LYS A 582 33.99 -15.30 23.35
C LYS A 582 34.48 -15.52 21.92
N PHE A 583 33.57 -15.88 21.00
CA PHE A 583 33.89 -16.08 19.59
C PHE A 583 34.45 -14.80 18.94
N LEU A 584 33.80 -13.66 19.15
CA LEU A 584 34.22 -12.38 18.60
C LEU A 584 35.59 -11.92 19.14
N ASN A 585 35.90 -12.21 20.40
CA ASN A 585 37.20 -11.93 20.98
C ASN A 585 38.31 -12.73 20.28
N TYR A 586 38.14 -14.04 20.11
CA TYR A 586 39.08 -14.88 19.36
C TYR A 586 39.21 -14.44 17.91
N ARG A 587 38.08 -14.20 17.24
CA ARG A 587 38.04 -13.71 15.85
C ARG A 587 38.77 -12.39 15.69
N THR A 588 38.64 -11.47 16.64
CA THR A 588 39.33 -10.17 16.62
C THR A 588 40.84 -10.34 16.66
N VAL A 589 41.37 -11.28 17.45
CA VAL A 589 42.80 -11.58 17.48
C VAL A 589 43.27 -12.10 16.12
N LEU A 590 42.52 -13.04 15.52
CA LEU A 590 42.84 -13.57 14.20
C LEU A 590 42.86 -12.48 13.13
N LEU A 591 41.82 -11.64 13.04
CA LEU A 591 41.74 -10.56 12.06
C LEU A 591 42.85 -9.52 12.26
N ARG A 592 43.22 -9.21 13.50
CA ARG A 592 44.37 -8.34 13.78
C ARG A 592 45.68 -8.95 13.30
N THR A 593 45.87 -10.26 13.47
CA THR A 593 47.06 -10.97 12.95
C THR A 593 47.09 -10.96 11.42
N VAL A 594 45.95 -11.20 10.76
CA VAL A 594 45.82 -11.09 9.30
C VAL A 594 46.23 -9.69 8.83
N TRP A 595 45.62 -8.65 9.40
CA TRP A 595 45.92 -7.25 9.08
C TRP A 595 47.40 -6.89 9.31
N LYS A 596 47.96 -7.30 10.44
CA LYS A 596 49.35 -7.02 10.83
C LYS A 596 50.37 -7.61 9.86
N TYR A 597 50.17 -8.85 9.41
CA TYR A 597 51.12 -9.56 8.56
C TYR A 597 50.76 -9.57 7.06
N GLN A 598 49.73 -8.81 6.65
CA GLN A 598 49.27 -8.73 5.26
C GLN A 598 50.37 -8.25 4.29
N ARG A 599 51.23 -7.32 4.71
CA ARG A 599 52.34 -6.75 3.92
C ARG A 599 53.68 -7.43 4.22
N ASN A 600 53.73 -8.75 4.09
CA ASN A 600 54.94 -9.53 4.39
C ASN A 600 55.95 -9.62 3.22
N GLU A 601 55.57 -9.24 2.00
CA GLU A 601 56.37 -9.45 0.78
C GLU A 601 57.77 -8.79 0.83
N ASP A 602 57.86 -7.62 1.48
CA ASP A 602 59.09 -6.81 1.54
C ASP A 602 60.02 -7.19 2.72
N VAL A 603 59.64 -8.15 3.57
CA VAL A 603 60.40 -8.53 4.77
C VAL A 603 61.70 -9.25 4.39
N LYS A 604 62.82 -8.80 4.97
CA LYS A 604 64.12 -9.48 4.92
C LYS A 604 64.65 -9.66 6.35
N PRO A 605 65.29 -10.79 6.72
CA PRO A 605 65.66 -11.96 5.91
C PRO A 605 64.51 -12.89 5.52
N GLU A 606 64.75 -13.78 4.55
CA GLU A 606 63.73 -14.69 3.99
C GLU A 606 63.10 -15.64 5.03
N ALA A 607 63.86 -16.15 6.00
CA ALA A 607 63.31 -16.97 7.07
C ALA A 607 62.25 -16.23 7.91
N VAL A 608 62.43 -14.92 8.13
CA VAL A 608 61.48 -14.06 8.86
C VAL A 608 60.24 -13.77 8.00
N ARG A 609 60.44 -13.56 6.69
CA ARG A 609 59.35 -13.45 5.70
C ARG A 609 58.46 -14.69 5.70
N LEU A 610 59.07 -15.87 5.63
CA LEU A 610 58.36 -17.15 5.62
C LEU A 610 57.55 -17.37 6.91
N ARG A 611 58.11 -17.02 8.06
CA ARG A 611 57.43 -17.09 9.36
C ARG A 611 56.27 -16.10 9.44
N ALA A 612 56.41 -14.88 8.91
CA ALA A 612 55.35 -13.88 8.85
C ALA A 612 54.21 -14.29 7.90
N LEU A 613 54.56 -14.89 6.76
CA LEU A 613 53.61 -15.46 5.81
C LEU A 613 52.82 -16.61 6.43
N LEU A 614 53.47 -17.49 7.19
CA LEU A 614 52.81 -18.59 7.90
C LEU A 614 51.79 -18.05 8.93
N LEU A 615 52.20 -17.09 9.77
CA LEU A 615 51.30 -16.42 10.72
C LEU A 615 50.08 -15.76 10.05
N HIS A 616 50.32 -15.00 8.98
CA HIS A 616 49.26 -14.36 8.20
C HIS A 616 48.25 -15.39 7.68
N TYR A 617 48.76 -16.47 7.09
CA TYR A 617 47.92 -17.46 6.44
C TYR A 617 47.17 -18.34 7.45
N THR A 618 47.82 -18.80 8.52
CA THR A 618 47.18 -19.56 9.59
C THR A 618 46.04 -18.75 10.21
N ALA A 619 46.28 -17.48 10.58
CA ALA A 619 45.25 -16.65 11.18
C ALA A 619 44.04 -16.46 10.26
N ALA A 620 44.28 -16.31 8.95
CA ALA A 620 43.22 -16.15 7.98
C ALA A 620 42.41 -17.43 7.74
N ALA A 621 43.09 -18.56 7.58
CA ALA A 621 42.47 -19.86 7.38
C ALA A 621 41.58 -20.22 8.59
N VAL A 622 42.11 -20.06 9.81
CA VAL A 622 41.38 -20.28 11.06
C VAL A 622 40.20 -19.31 11.19
N ALA A 623 40.39 -18.02 10.90
CA ALA A 623 39.31 -17.03 11.00
C ALA A 623 38.14 -17.36 10.09
N TYR A 624 38.42 -17.78 8.85
CA TYR A 624 37.39 -18.13 7.90
C TYR A 624 36.69 -19.45 8.26
N ASP A 625 37.46 -20.50 8.58
CA ASP A 625 36.93 -21.82 8.93
C ASP A 625 36.03 -21.77 10.17
N TYR A 626 36.49 -21.21 11.29
CA TYR A 626 35.63 -21.11 12.48
C TYR A 626 34.45 -20.16 12.29
N SER A 627 34.57 -19.10 11.48
CA SER A 627 33.40 -18.29 11.11
C SER A 627 32.38 -19.11 10.32
N ALA A 628 32.84 -19.96 9.41
CA ALA A 628 31.99 -20.84 8.62
C ALA A 628 31.28 -21.89 9.49
N ARG A 629 32.01 -22.58 10.37
CA ARG A 629 31.44 -23.55 11.32
C ARG A 629 30.45 -22.90 12.28
N PHE A 630 30.78 -21.73 12.82
CA PHE A 630 29.91 -20.95 13.70
C PHE A 630 28.58 -20.59 13.01
N VAL A 631 28.62 -20.11 11.77
CA VAL A 631 27.42 -19.82 10.97
C VAL A 631 26.67 -21.11 10.61
N GLN A 632 27.37 -22.19 10.31
CA GLN A 632 26.73 -23.45 9.95
C GLN A 632 25.98 -24.08 11.12
N ALA A 633 26.49 -23.96 12.34
CA ALA A 633 25.86 -24.54 13.53
C ALA A 633 24.49 -23.92 13.88
N PHE A 634 24.21 -22.68 13.46
CA PHE A 634 22.90 -22.05 13.67
C PHE A 634 22.10 -21.77 12.40
N LYS A 635 22.56 -22.20 11.22
CA LYS A 635 21.95 -21.84 9.94
C LYS A 635 20.46 -22.19 9.82
N ASP A 636 20.04 -23.26 10.50
CA ASP A 636 18.66 -23.78 10.48
C ASP A 636 17.85 -23.39 11.74
N GLN A 637 18.37 -22.46 12.56
CA GLN A 637 17.76 -22.03 13.81
C GLN A 637 17.44 -20.53 13.79
N ASP A 638 16.29 -20.15 13.24
CA ASP A 638 15.87 -18.74 13.09
C ASP A 638 15.87 -17.98 14.43
N GLU A 639 15.46 -18.64 15.51
CA GLU A 639 15.47 -18.07 16.87
C GLU A 639 16.89 -17.76 17.35
N ALA A 640 17.83 -18.68 17.17
CA ALA A 640 19.24 -18.49 17.52
C ALA A 640 19.87 -17.35 16.71
N ILE A 641 19.62 -17.32 15.40
CA ILE A 641 20.11 -16.27 14.50
C ILE A 641 19.58 -14.91 14.94
N ARG A 642 18.31 -14.82 15.32
CA ARG A 642 17.73 -13.58 15.83
C ARG A 642 18.43 -13.12 17.11
N LYS A 643 18.70 -14.03 18.05
CA LYS A 643 19.44 -13.73 19.29
C LYS A 643 20.86 -13.24 19.05
N LEU A 644 21.59 -13.86 18.13
CA LEU A 644 22.96 -13.48 17.81
C LEU A 644 23.07 -12.16 17.04
N ASN A 645 21.95 -11.68 16.50
CA ASN A 645 21.85 -10.40 15.80
C ASN A 645 21.28 -9.28 16.69
N GLU A 646 20.96 -9.54 17.96
CA GLU A 646 20.61 -8.49 18.91
C GLU A 646 21.80 -7.55 19.16
N ALA A 647 21.52 -6.26 19.38
CA ALA A 647 22.54 -5.32 19.82
C ALA A 647 22.86 -5.54 21.31
N GLU A 648 24.12 -5.30 21.69
CA GLU A 648 24.53 -5.26 23.09
C GLU A 648 25.40 -4.02 23.33
N PRO A 649 24.78 -2.89 23.72
CA PRO A 649 25.47 -1.61 23.91
C PRO A 649 26.57 -1.66 24.98
N ARG A 650 26.47 -2.55 25.98
CA ARG A 650 27.47 -2.69 27.05
C ARG A 650 28.86 -3.05 26.51
N TRP A 651 28.91 -3.71 25.35
CA TRP A 651 30.13 -4.21 24.72
C TRP A 651 30.37 -3.63 23.32
N ASP A 652 29.65 -2.55 22.96
CA ASP A 652 29.69 -1.93 21.62
C ASP A 652 29.40 -2.94 20.48
N LEU A 653 28.51 -3.89 20.75
CA LEU A 653 28.13 -4.91 19.78
C LEU A 653 26.92 -4.43 18.96
N PRO A 654 27.07 -4.17 17.65
CA PRO A 654 25.97 -3.72 16.81
C PRO A 654 24.99 -4.87 16.49
N ALA A 655 23.73 -4.51 16.27
CA ALA A 655 22.75 -5.45 15.73
C ALA A 655 23.19 -5.95 14.34
N GLY A 656 22.84 -7.20 14.01
CA GLY A 656 23.19 -7.80 12.72
C GLY A 656 24.62 -8.37 12.64
N THR A 657 25.32 -8.53 13.77
CA THR A 657 26.71 -9.02 13.79
C THR A 657 26.85 -10.42 13.18
N TYR A 658 25.96 -11.36 13.52
CA TYR A 658 25.97 -12.70 12.92
C TYR A 658 25.74 -12.64 11.42
N ASP A 659 24.77 -11.83 10.98
CA ASP A 659 24.45 -11.67 9.57
C ASP A 659 25.58 -11.02 8.77
N LEU A 660 26.31 -10.09 9.38
CA LEU A 660 27.51 -9.51 8.78
C LEU A 660 28.59 -10.59 8.56
N ILE A 661 28.89 -11.39 9.58
CA ILE A 661 29.87 -12.51 9.48
C ILE A 661 29.42 -13.49 8.39
N ARG A 662 28.14 -13.85 8.38
CA ARG A 662 27.53 -14.71 7.35
C ARG A 662 27.64 -14.11 5.94
N ALA A 663 27.36 -12.82 5.76
CA ALA A 663 27.46 -12.15 4.47
C ALA A 663 28.90 -12.09 3.96
N ASN A 664 29.87 -11.90 4.86
CA ASN A 664 31.29 -11.91 4.52
C ASN A 664 31.76 -13.28 4.01
N LEU A 665 31.27 -14.39 4.56
CA LEU A 665 31.58 -15.74 4.05
C LEU A 665 31.05 -15.97 2.62
N GLY A 666 29.95 -15.31 2.25
CA GLY A 666 29.36 -15.38 0.89
C GLY A 666 30.04 -14.46 -0.14
N ASN A 667 31.04 -13.67 0.25
CA ASN A 667 31.73 -12.74 -0.64
C ASN A 667 32.68 -13.50 -1.60
N VAL A 668 32.59 -13.19 -2.90
CA VAL A 668 33.38 -13.86 -3.94
C VAL A 668 34.85 -13.49 -3.86
N GLU A 669 35.18 -12.27 -3.46
CA GLU A 669 36.57 -11.84 -3.28
C GLU A 669 37.26 -12.56 -2.12
N HIS A 670 36.58 -12.73 -0.98
CA HIS A 670 37.10 -13.50 0.15
C HIS A 670 37.40 -14.96 -0.24
N ARG A 671 36.48 -15.58 -0.99
CA ARG A 671 36.67 -16.95 -1.48
C ARG A 671 37.86 -17.05 -2.43
N ARG A 672 37.94 -16.19 -3.44
CA ARG A 672 39.07 -16.15 -4.38
C ARG A 672 40.38 -15.93 -3.67
N TRP A 673 40.39 -15.09 -2.64
CA TRP A 673 41.58 -14.82 -1.84
C TRP A 673 42.02 -16.05 -1.05
N LEU A 674 41.11 -16.79 -0.41
CA LEU A 674 41.42 -18.05 0.29
C LEU A 674 41.90 -19.15 -0.64
N GLU A 675 41.24 -19.31 -1.80
CA GLU A 675 41.67 -20.26 -2.83
C GLU A 675 43.07 -19.93 -3.36
N SER A 676 43.37 -18.65 -3.53
CA SER A 676 44.70 -18.18 -3.94
C SER A 676 45.73 -18.40 -2.83
N GLY A 677 45.36 -18.12 -1.58
CA GLY A 677 46.19 -18.39 -0.41
C GLY A 677 46.50 -19.87 -0.25
N TRP A 678 45.53 -20.75 -0.50
CA TRP A 678 45.73 -22.21 -0.47
C TRP A 678 46.71 -22.69 -1.53
N LYS A 679 46.56 -22.22 -2.77
CA LYS A 679 47.54 -22.50 -3.84
C LYS A 679 48.94 -21.98 -3.48
N ASN A 680 49.03 -20.79 -2.89
CA ASN A 680 50.29 -20.23 -2.42
C ASN A 680 50.91 -21.05 -1.29
N TYR A 681 50.11 -21.51 -0.32
CA TYR A 681 50.55 -22.40 0.76
C TYR A 681 51.14 -23.69 0.20
N GLN A 682 50.43 -24.35 -0.72
CA GLN A 682 50.91 -25.58 -1.36
C GLN A 682 52.24 -25.37 -2.10
N ARG A 683 52.40 -24.23 -2.78
CA ARG A 683 53.62 -23.88 -3.50
C ARG A 683 54.80 -23.59 -2.55
N THR A 684 54.53 -22.96 -1.41
CA THR A 684 55.57 -22.48 -0.47
C THR A 684 55.96 -23.54 0.57
N LEU A 685 55.24 -24.65 0.63
CA LEU A 685 55.50 -25.74 1.59
C LEU A 685 56.97 -26.25 1.59
N PRO A 686 57.63 -26.46 0.43
CA PRO A 686 59.04 -26.86 0.41
C PRO A 686 59.98 -25.81 1.03
N GLU A 687 59.65 -24.52 0.88
CA GLU A 687 60.44 -23.42 1.46
C GLU A 687 60.33 -23.41 2.99
N TRP A 688 59.14 -23.65 3.55
CA TRP A 688 58.96 -23.80 5.00
C TRP A 688 59.69 -25.02 5.57
N GLN A 689 59.70 -26.14 4.83
CA GLN A 689 60.46 -27.33 5.23
C GLN A 689 61.96 -27.04 5.29
N ALA A 690 62.51 -26.38 4.26
CA ALA A 690 63.91 -25.98 4.22
C ALA A 690 64.28 -24.98 5.34
N ALA A 691 63.33 -24.13 5.74
CA ALA A 691 63.49 -23.17 6.82
C ALA A 691 63.27 -23.75 8.24
N GLY A 692 62.91 -25.04 8.37
CA GLY A 692 62.63 -25.67 9.66
C GLY A 692 61.32 -25.21 10.32
N LEU A 693 60.37 -24.68 9.54
CA LEU A 693 59.10 -24.12 10.00
C LEU A 693 57.93 -25.09 9.87
N THR A 694 58.18 -26.41 9.90
CA THR A 694 57.13 -27.44 9.74
C THR A 694 57.02 -28.43 10.89
N ALA A 695 58.06 -28.56 11.72
CA ALA A 695 58.13 -29.53 12.82
C ALA A 695 58.34 -28.80 14.15
N GLY A 696 57.76 -29.34 15.23
CA GLY A 696 57.73 -28.71 16.55
C GLY A 696 56.63 -27.65 16.71
N GLU A 697 56.24 -27.40 17.96
CA GLU A 697 55.30 -26.34 18.33
C GLU A 697 55.96 -24.95 18.13
N PRO A 698 55.26 -23.96 17.53
CA PRO A 698 53.83 -23.93 17.19
C PRO A 698 53.49 -24.37 15.75
N TYR A 699 54.49 -24.74 14.95
CA TYR A 699 54.35 -24.88 13.50
C TYR A 699 53.52 -26.08 13.07
N GLU A 700 53.66 -27.23 13.75
CA GLU A 700 52.84 -28.42 13.48
C GLU A 700 51.35 -28.10 13.61
N LYS A 701 50.98 -27.37 14.66
CA LYS A 701 49.60 -26.94 14.90
C LYS A 701 49.11 -26.00 13.81
N PHE A 702 49.93 -25.03 13.40
CA PHE A 702 49.56 -24.10 12.32
C PHE A 702 49.28 -24.82 11.00
N HIS A 703 50.15 -25.75 10.62
CA HIS A 703 49.95 -26.56 9.42
C HIS A 703 48.71 -27.45 9.53
N ALA A 704 48.48 -28.10 10.68
CA ALA A 704 47.28 -28.90 10.92
C ALA A 704 45.99 -28.06 10.79
N SER A 705 45.95 -26.87 11.41
CA SER A 705 44.80 -25.97 11.32
C SER A 705 44.55 -25.47 9.88
N ILE A 706 45.61 -25.18 9.13
CA ILE A 706 45.50 -24.79 7.71
C ILE A 706 44.89 -25.91 6.87
N LEU A 707 45.38 -27.14 7.04
CA LEU A 707 44.88 -28.30 6.29
C LEU A 707 43.41 -28.57 6.60
N LEU A 708 43.04 -28.52 7.88
CA LEU A 708 41.66 -28.68 8.33
C LEU A 708 40.74 -27.59 7.77
N ALA A 709 41.18 -26.33 7.82
CA ALA A 709 40.44 -25.20 7.27
C ALA A 709 40.20 -25.32 5.76
N ALA A 710 41.21 -25.80 5.00
CA ALA A 710 41.09 -26.03 3.57
C ALA A 710 40.06 -27.13 3.25
N GLU A 711 40.06 -28.23 3.99
CA GLU A 711 39.11 -29.32 3.81
C GLU A 711 37.66 -28.86 4.07
N ASN A 712 37.43 -28.13 5.16
CA ASN A 712 36.10 -27.63 5.51
C ASN A 712 35.60 -26.57 4.53
N THR A 713 36.48 -25.64 4.14
CA THR A 713 36.12 -24.56 3.21
C THR A 713 35.68 -25.11 1.85
N ALA A 714 36.31 -26.18 1.36
CA ALA A 714 35.90 -26.86 0.13
C ALA A 714 34.46 -27.40 0.24
N LYS A 715 34.13 -28.05 1.36
CA LYS A 715 32.77 -28.61 1.63
C LYS A 715 31.69 -27.53 1.74
N LEU A 716 32.03 -26.36 2.28
CA LEU A 716 31.10 -25.24 2.51
C LEU A 716 30.85 -24.36 1.27
N SER A 717 31.72 -24.39 0.26
CA SER A 717 31.71 -23.45 -0.87
C SER A 717 30.48 -23.57 -1.79
N ASP A 718 29.93 -24.77 -1.96
CA ASP A 718 28.74 -25.04 -2.79
C ASP A 718 27.43 -24.65 -2.06
N GLU A 719 27.36 -24.88 -0.75
CA GLU A 719 26.16 -24.60 0.05
C GLU A 719 25.96 -23.08 0.21
N LEU A 720 27.03 -22.33 0.50
CA LEU A 720 27.02 -20.88 0.76
C LEU A 720 26.60 -20.01 -0.45
N PHE A 721 26.72 -20.50 -1.69
CA PHE A 721 26.33 -19.74 -2.90
C PHE A 721 24.80 -19.58 -3.02
N SER A 722 24.04 -20.58 -2.62
CA SER A 722 22.56 -20.54 -2.60
C SER A 722 22.02 -19.48 -1.64
N TYR A 723 22.75 -19.18 -0.56
CA TYR A 723 22.37 -18.22 0.47
C TYR A 723 22.53 -16.74 0.05
N LYS A 724 23.34 -16.42 -0.96
CA LYS A 724 23.54 -15.03 -1.45
C LYS A 724 22.25 -14.43 -2.03
N VAL A 725 21.40 -15.27 -2.63
CA VAL A 725 20.09 -14.87 -3.16
C VAL A 725 19.07 -14.69 -2.02
N GLY A 726 19.09 -15.59 -1.03
CA GLY A 726 18.21 -15.53 0.14
C GLY A 726 18.51 -14.35 1.06
N THR A 727 19.78 -14.03 1.30
CA THR A 727 20.20 -12.89 2.14
C THR A 727 19.96 -11.55 1.48
N ALA A 728 20.10 -11.41 0.16
CA ALA A 728 19.72 -10.20 -0.55
C ALA A 728 18.19 -9.92 -0.47
N LEU A 729 17.36 -10.97 -0.55
CA LEU A 729 15.92 -10.89 -0.29
C LEU A 729 15.62 -10.60 1.20
N ALA A 730 16.42 -11.14 2.12
CA ALA A 730 16.34 -10.88 3.55
C ALA A 730 16.76 -9.45 3.93
N ASP A 731 17.76 -8.86 3.27
CA ASP A 731 18.22 -7.46 3.47
C ASP A 731 17.17 -6.47 2.94
N VAL A 732 16.54 -6.79 1.79
CA VAL A 732 15.41 -6.03 1.26
C VAL A 732 14.21 -6.15 2.21
N THR A 733 13.85 -7.35 2.65
CA THR A 733 12.74 -7.55 3.61
C THR A 733 13.08 -7.03 5.01
N GLY A 734 14.34 -7.02 5.42
CA GLY A 734 14.86 -6.51 6.69
C GLY A 734 14.90 -4.98 6.73
N THR A 735 15.21 -4.33 5.61
CA THR A 735 15.09 -2.86 5.45
C THR A 735 13.63 -2.41 5.34
N VAL A 736 12.79 -3.22 4.69
CA VAL A 736 11.32 -3.05 4.68
C VAL A 736 10.75 -3.27 6.08
N LYS A 737 11.20 -4.30 6.81
CA LYS A 737 10.85 -4.55 8.21
C LYS A 737 11.35 -3.42 9.11
N GLY A 738 12.58 -2.93 8.98
CA GLY A 738 13.10 -1.79 9.74
C GLY A 738 12.38 -0.46 9.46
N SER A 739 11.83 -0.31 8.26
CA SER A 739 10.95 0.82 7.90
C SER A 739 9.52 0.61 8.42
N TYR A 740 9.01 -0.62 8.40
CA TYR A 740 7.77 -1.02 9.06
C TYR A 740 7.87 -0.87 10.58
N TYR A 741 8.98 -1.24 11.22
CA TYR A 741 9.23 -1.09 12.65
C TYR A 741 9.33 0.38 13.04
N ARG A 742 9.94 1.25 12.21
CA ARG A 742 9.92 2.71 12.42
C ARG A 742 8.54 3.33 12.22
N ALA A 743 7.75 2.83 11.26
CA ALA A 743 6.37 3.27 11.06
C ALA A 743 5.42 2.73 12.15
N SER A 744 5.61 1.47 12.54
CA SER A 744 4.91 0.78 13.63
C SER A 744 5.26 1.45 14.95
N SER A 745 6.53 1.75 15.24
CA SER A 745 6.92 2.48 16.43
C SER A 745 6.35 3.89 16.43
N ALA A 746 6.30 4.60 15.30
CA ALA A 746 5.65 5.91 15.21
C ALA A 746 4.14 5.84 15.45
N VAL A 747 3.46 4.83 14.89
CA VAL A 747 2.02 4.60 15.08
C VAL A 747 1.72 4.12 16.50
N SER A 748 2.53 3.24 17.06
CA SER A 748 2.39 2.72 18.43
C SER A 748 2.78 3.75 19.48
N THR A 749 3.75 4.64 19.22
CA THR A 749 4.03 5.82 20.05
C THR A 749 2.86 6.79 19.99
N LEU A 750 2.33 7.05 18.79
CA LEU A 750 1.12 7.86 18.63
C LEU A 750 -0.05 7.24 19.42
N ILE A 751 -0.30 5.93 19.31
CA ILE A 751 -1.36 5.24 20.05
C ILE A 751 -1.10 5.24 21.56
N GLY A 752 0.15 5.02 21.97
CA GLY A 752 0.59 5.01 23.37
C GLY A 752 0.48 6.36 24.06
N ASP A 753 0.73 7.46 23.32
CA ASP A 753 0.70 8.83 23.86
C ASP A 753 -0.65 9.54 23.59
N THR A 754 -1.47 9.02 22.66
CA THR A 754 -2.77 9.60 22.34
C THR A 754 -3.76 9.35 23.48
N LYS A 755 -4.22 10.46 24.07
CA LYS A 755 -5.31 10.45 25.05
C LYS A 755 -6.64 10.47 24.28
N ILE A 756 -7.48 9.44 24.43
CA ILE A 756 -8.83 9.39 23.82
C ILE A 756 -9.71 10.53 24.35
N ARG A 757 -9.46 10.93 25.60
CA ARG A 757 -10.24 11.94 26.31
C ARG A 757 -9.34 12.66 27.33
N GLN A 758 -9.53 13.96 27.54
CA GLN A 758 -8.84 14.67 28.62
C GLN A 758 -9.35 14.20 29.99
N PRO A 759 -8.48 14.05 31.01
CA PRO A 759 -8.90 13.73 32.38
C PRO A 759 -9.93 14.75 32.90
N ARG A 760 -10.87 14.32 33.74
CA ARG A 760 -11.79 15.25 34.43
C ARG A 760 -10.96 16.29 35.21
N HIS A 761 -11.04 17.56 34.78
CA HIS A 761 -10.30 18.69 35.38
C HIS A 761 -8.76 18.57 35.35
N GLY A 762 -8.20 17.75 34.45
CA GLY A 762 -6.75 17.62 34.30
C GLY A 762 -6.03 16.89 35.45
N LYS A 763 -6.75 16.11 36.27
CA LYS A 763 -6.19 15.34 37.39
C LYS A 763 -6.54 13.85 37.29
N SER A 764 -5.63 13.01 37.81
CA SER A 764 -5.85 11.57 38.01
C SER A 764 -6.91 11.29 39.08
N LEU A 765 -7.50 10.08 39.08
CA LEU A 765 -8.41 9.64 40.15
C LEU A 765 -7.69 9.36 41.48
N ILE A 766 -6.41 8.97 41.44
CA ILE A 766 -5.59 8.84 42.65
C ILE A 766 -5.18 10.23 43.13
N THR A 767 -5.64 10.61 44.31
CA THR A 767 -5.33 11.93 44.90
C THR A 767 -3.99 11.92 45.63
N PRO A 768 -3.33 13.08 45.82
CA PRO A 768 -2.11 13.18 46.60
C PRO A 768 -2.23 12.58 48.01
N GLU A 769 -3.40 12.70 48.66
CA GLU A 769 -3.64 12.14 49.98
C GLU A 769 -3.66 10.61 49.97
N LEU A 770 -4.20 9.98 48.92
CA LEU A 770 -4.17 8.53 48.74
C LEU A 770 -2.74 8.05 48.47
N MET A 771 -1.99 8.77 47.65
CA MET A 771 -0.59 8.48 47.35
C MET A 771 0.30 8.58 48.60
N GLU A 772 0.14 9.62 49.42
CA GLU A 772 0.89 9.77 50.68
C GLU A 772 0.58 8.67 51.69
N ARG A 773 -0.65 8.12 51.67
CA ARG A 773 -1.01 6.94 52.48
C ARG A 773 -0.43 5.64 51.93
N LEU A 774 -0.23 5.53 50.61
CA LEU A 774 0.37 4.36 49.97
C LEU A 774 1.89 4.32 50.12
N ARG A 775 2.57 5.48 50.02
CA ARG A 775 4.03 5.63 50.07
C ARG A 775 4.72 4.83 51.20
N PRO A 776 4.28 4.86 52.48
CA PRO A 776 4.95 4.13 53.56
C PRO A 776 4.78 2.60 53.48
N LEU A 777 3.87 2.09 52.65
CA LEU A 777 3.64 0.66 52.46
C LEU A 777 4.60 0.03 51.44
N LEU A 778 5.18 0.85 50.54
CA LEU A 778 6.05 0.40 49.46
C LEU A 778 7.43 -0.02 49.98
N GLN A 779 7.94 -1.13 49.46
CA GLN A 779 9.28 -1.64 49.72
C GLN A 779 10.02 -1.96 48.42
N PRO A 780 11.35 -1.79 48.38
CA PRO A 780 12.15 -2.19 47.23
C PRO A 780 11.84 -3.64 46.80
N GLY A 781 11.55 -3.81 45.51
CA GLY A 781 11.14 -5.08 44.89
C GLY A 781 9.63 -5.22 44.66
N ASP A 782 8.79 -4.30 45.16
CA ASP A 782 7.34 -4.35 44.93
C ASP A 782 6.99 -4.15 43.43
N ILE A 783 6.05 -4.96 42.94
CA ILE A 783 5.50 -4.86 41.58
C ILE A 783 4.29 -3.93 41.63
N LEU A 784 4.33 -2.88 40.83
CA LEU A 784 3.22 -1.95 40.63
C LEU A 784 2.48 -2.36 39.36
N ILE A 785 1.16 -2.50 39.43
CA ILE A 785 0.30 -2.79 38.28
C ILE A 785 -0.67 -1.63 38.15
N GLU A 786 -0.61 -0.94 37.03
CA GLU A 786 -1.18 0.40 36.90
C GLU A 786 -2.16 0.47 35.73
N ARG A 787 -3.21 1.29 35.89
CA ARG A 787 -4.14 1.60 34.82
C ARG A 787 -4.34 3.11 34.74
N ARG A 788 -4.23 3.64 33.52
CA ARG A 788 -4.58 5.01 33.16
C ARG A 788 -5.69 4.94 32.11
N ASN A 789 -6.92 5.28 32.47
CA ASN A 789 -8.09 5.06 31.62
C ASN A 789 -8.05 5.86 30.30
N TRP A 790 -7.39 7.02 30.32
CA TRP A 790 -7.47 8.03 29.27
C TRP A 790 -6.62 7.74 28.03
N TYR A 791 -5.76 6.71 28.07
CA TYR A 791 -4.86 6.36 26.97
C TYR A 791 -5.50 5.43 25.94
N LEU A 792 -5.20 5.68 24.66
CA LEU A 792 -5.69 4.89 23.53
C LEU A 792 -5.14 3.47 23.52
N SER A 793 -3.98 3.22 24.14
CA SER A 793 -3.39 1.90 24.33
C SER A 793 -4.33 0.88 25.01
N ASN A 794 -5.25 1.32 25.88
CA ASN A 794 -6.23 0.46 26.54
C ASN A 794 -7.19 -0.28 25.58
N ALA A 795 -7.39 0.26 24.37
CA ALA A 795 -8.23 -0.39 23.37
C ALA A 795 -7.52 -1.56 22.65
N PHE A 796 -6.20 -1.65 22.79
CA PHE A 796 -5.35 -2.58 22.05
C PHE A 796 -4.65 -3.60 22.95
N LEU A 797 -4.57 -3.34 24.26
CA LEU A 797 -4.00 -4.27 25.24
C LEU A 797 -5.09 -5.15 25.88
N PRO A 798 -4.81 -6.44 26.11
CA PRO A 798 -5.80 -7.37 26.64
C PRO A 798 -6.01 -7.19 28.15
N GLY A 799 -7.27 -7.14 28.56
CA GLY A 799 -7.68 -7.08 29.97
C GLY A 799 -7.69 -5.67 30.56
N TYR A 800 -8.06 -5.58 31.84
CA TYR A 800 -8.20 -4.30 32.55
C TYR A 800 -6.86 -3.64 32.92
N TRP A 801 -5.79 -4.43 33.07
CA TRP A 801 -4.49 -3.94 33.53
C TRP A 801 -3.49 -3.85 32.37
N PRO A 802 -3.20 -2.64 31.84
CA PRO A 802 -2.35 -2.46 30.68
C PRO A 802 -0.86 -2.39 31.00
N HIS A 803 -0.46 -2.01 32.23
CA HIS A 803 0.91 -1.59 32.54
C HIS A 803 1.42 -2.16 33.86
N SER A 804 2.74 -2.33 33.96
CA SER A 804 3.42 -2.65 35.22
C SER A 804 4.75 -1.94 35.37
N ALA A 805 5.13 -1.62 36.60
CA ALA A 805 6.41 -1.02 36.94
C ALA A 805 7.03 -1.74 38.15
N LEU A 806 8.33 -1.53 38.37
CA LEU A 806 9.05 -2.08 39.52
C LEU A 806 9.48 -0.96 40.46
N TYR A 807 9.04 -1.01 41.71
CA TYR A 807 9.50 -0.11 42.74
C TYR A 807 10.89 -0.55 43.23
N VAL A 808 11.92 0.23 42.92
CA VAL A 808 13.32 -0.08 43.28
C VAL A 808 13.79 0.58 44.58
N GLY A 809 12.97 1.48 45.14
CA GLY A 809 13.26 2.20 46.37
C GLY A 809 13.89 3.57 46.13
N THR A 810 13.84 4.45 47.13
CA THR A 810 14.54 5.74 47.05
C THR A 810 16.06 5.55 47.17
N PRO A 811 16.89 6.55 46.78
CA PRO A 811 18.33 6.48 46.97
C PRO A 811 18.75 6.14 48.41
N GLU A 812 18.02 6.63 49.41
CA GLU A 812 18.24 6.32 50.82
C GLU A 812 17.93 4.86 51.15
N GLN A 813 16.85 4.31 50.58
CA GLN A 813 16.48 2.90 50.76
C GLN A 813 17.49 1.96 50.07
N ILE A 814 17.99 2.31 48.88
CA ILE A 814 19.03 1.53 48.17
C ILE A 814 20.32 1.50 48.99
N LYS A 815 20.71 2.65 49.56
CA LYS A 815 21.89 2.76 50.43
C LYS A 815 21.70 2.00 51.75
N ALA A 816 20.53 2.12 52.39
CA ALA A 816 20.21 1.40 53.62
C ALA A 816 20.17 -0.12 53.42
N ALA A 817 19.83 -0.59 52.21
CA ALA A 817 19.85 -2.00 51.84
C ALA A 817 21.24 -2.52 51.42
N GLY A 818 22.28 -1.67 51.37
CA GLY A 818 23.64 -2.06 50.98
C GLY A 818 23.78 -2.53 49.52
N ILE A 819 22.94 -1.98 48.64
CA ILE A 819 22.85 -2.36 47.23
C ILE A 819 23.65 -1.37 46.34
N ASP A 820 23.96 -0.17 46.84
CA ASP A 820 24.70 0.91 46.18
C ASP A 820 26.12 0.54 45.71
N GLN A 821 26.70 -0.54 46.25
CA GLN A 821 28.02 -1.05 45.87
C GLN A 821 28.01 -1.97 44.64
N ASP A 822 26.84 -2.34 44.10
CA ASP A 822 26.76 -3.16 42.88
C ASP A 822 27.14 -2.34 41.64
N MET A 823 28.06 -2.86 40.83
CA MET A 823 28.54 -2.16 39.63
C MET A 823 27.42 -1.82 38.63
N ARG A 824 26.36 -2.64 38.56
CA ARG A 824 25.21 -2.40 37.67
C ARG A 824 24.45 -1.14 38.08
N ILE A 825 24.38 -0.89 39.39
CA ILE A 825 23.70 0.28 39.96
C ILE A 825 24.61 1.50 39.90
N GLN A 826 25.90 1.35 40.21
CA GLN A 826 26.87 2.45 40.19
C GLN A 826 26.90 3.18 38.84
N ARG A 827 26.74 2.45 37.72
CA ARG A 827 26.67 3.01 36.36
C ARG A 827 25.55 4.03 36.16
N HIS A 828 24.46 3.90 36.92
CA HIS A 828 23.27 4.74 36.80
C HIS A 828 23.00 5.58 38.05
N LEU A 829 23.80 5.44 39.11
CA LEU A 829 23.54 6.07 40.41
C LEU A 829 23.51 7.60 40.33
N GLU A 830 24.39 8.20 39.53
CA GLU A 830 24.37 9.65 39.29
C GLU A 830 23.02 10.11 38.73
N LYS A 831 22.52 9.44 37.67
CA LYS A 831 21.21 9.74 37.09
C LYS A 831 20.06 9.43 38.05
N PHE A 832 20.16 8.35 38.82
CA PHE A 832 19.12 7.92 39.75
C PHE A 832 18.95 8.85 40.95
N THR A 833 20.03 9.47 41.43
CA THR A 833 20.01 10.44 42.55
C THR A 833 19.50 11.82 42.16
N GLN A 834 19.30 12.08 40.87
CA GLN A 834 18.72 13.33 40.39
C GLN A 834 17.22 13.40 40.72
N ARG A 835 16.67 14.61 40.58
CA ARG A 835 15.24 14.89 40.72
C ARG A 835 14.64 15.19 39.36
N ASP A 836 13.36 14.87 39.19
CA ASP A 836 12.60 15.23 38.00
C ASP A 836 12.40 16.75 37.88
N ALA A 837 11.77 17.20 36.79
CA ALA A 837 11.51 18.62 36.54
C ALA A 837 10.61 19.29 37.60
N SER A 838 9.86 18.49 38.37
CA SER A 838 8.99 18.96 39.46
C SER A 838 9.66 18.86 40.83
N GLY A 839 10.92 18.40 40.89
CA GLY A 839 11.70 18.28 42.12
C GLY A 839 11.47 16.97 42.89
N HIS A 840 10.79 15.97 42.34
CA HIS A 840 10.60 14.66 42.98
C HIS A 840 11.75 13.70 42.69
N GLY A 841 12.05 12.82 43.65
CA GLY A 841 13.13 11.84 43.51
C GLY A 841 12.69 10.56 42.79
N TYR A 842 13.59 9.96 42.02
CA TYR A 842 13.33 8.69 41.34
C TYR A 842 13.25 7.53 42.34
N ALA A 843 12.30 6.61 42.11
CA ALA A 843 12.11 5.43 42.94
C ALA A 843 11.60 4.19 42.19
N ILE A 844 11.22 4.37 40.92
CA ILE A 844 10.56 3.35 40.09
C ILE A 844 11.36 3.17 38.80
N ILE A 845 11.45 1.92 38.32
CA ILE A 845 11.90 1.59 36.97
C ILE A 845 10.71 1.05 36.19
N GLU A 846 10.47 1.62 35.02
CA GLU A 846 9.43 1.17 34.10
C GLU A 846 9.88 1.33 32.65
N ALA A 847 9.24 0.58 31.74
CA ALA A 847 9.40 0.78 30.32
C ALA A 847 8.18 1.52 29.77
N ILE A 848 8.41 2.69 29.17
CA ILE A 848 7.41 3.53 28.50
C ILE A 848 7.90 3.88 27.09
N SER A 849 7.16 4.67 26.30
CA SER A 849 7.52 4.99 24.91
C SER A 849 8.95 5.54 24.73
N GLU A 850 9.51 6.20 25.76
CA GLU A 850 10.89 6.70 25.80
C GLU A 850 11.97 5.60 26.01
N GLY A 851 11.56 4.38 26.39
CA GLY A 851 12.42 3.27 26.77
C GLY A 851 12.28 2.88 28.24
N VAL A 852 13.26 2.15 28.75
CA VAL A 852 13.36 1.79 30.17
C VAL A 852 14.01 2.94 30.93
N VAL A 853 13.26 3.58 31.82
CA VAL A 853 13.65 4.83 32.47
C VAL A 853 13.41 4.79 33.97
N PHE A 854 13.99 5.77 34.67
CA PHE A 854 13.66 6.05 36.07
C PHE A 854 12.45 6.98 36.13
N THR A 855 11.49 6.66 36.97
CA THR A 855 10.31 7.49 37.22
C THR A 855 10.07 7.70 38.72
N THR A 856 9.28 8.72 39.00
CA THR A 856 8.92 9.16 40.35
C THR A 856 7.57 8.55 40.74
N ILE A 857 7.29 8.44 42.04
CA ILE A 857 6.01 7.94 42.54
C ILE A 857 4.86 8.82 42.03
N GLU A 858 5.13 10.12 41.93
CA GLU A 858 4.21 11.15 41.47
C GLU A 858 3.85 10.98 39.99
N HIS A 859 4.83 10.61 39.15
CA HIS A 859 4.59 10.40 37.72
C HIS A 859 4.00 9.01 37.41
N SER A 860 4.40 7.96 38.14
CA SER A 860 3.90 6.60 37.96
C SER A 860 2.51 6.44 38.57
N ILE A 861 2.43 6.43 39.91
CA ILE A 861 1.21 6.19 40.68
C ILE A 861 0.30 7.42 40.70
N GLY A 862 0.87 8.62 40.84
CA GLY A 862 0.08 9.86 40.92
C GLY A 862 -0.71 10.20 39.66
N GLU A 863 -0.31 9.65 38.50
CA GLU A 863 -1.05 9.78 37.24
C GLU A 863 -1.96 8.59 36.91
N ALA A 864 -1.90 7.53 37.70
CA ALA A 864 -2.71 6.32 37.51
C ALA A 864 -4.11 6.49 38.12
N ASP A 865 -5.11 5.96 37.43
CA ASP A 865 -6.49 5.97 37.92
C ASP A 865 -6.74 4.78 38.87
N SER A 866 -6.04 3.66 38.66
CA SER A 866 -6.03 2.50 39.55
C SER A 866 -4.61 1.94 39.67
N VAL A 867 -4.25 1.48 40.87
CA VAL A 867 -2.94 0.86 41.15
C VAL A 867 -3.11 -0.33 42.08
N ALA A 868 -2.53 -1.46 41.71
CA ALA A 868 -2.34 -2.62 42.58
C ALA A 868 -0.86 -2.83 42.90
N VAL A 869 -0.57 -3.20 44.15
CA VAL A 869 0.80 -3.44 44.63
C VAL A 869 0.90 -4.88 45.13
N LEU A 870 1.77 -5.66 44.48
CA LEU A 870 2.08 -7.04 44.83
C LEU A 870 3.57 -7.16 45.20
N ARG A 871 3.85 -7.76 46.35
CA ARG A 871 5.21 -7.94 46.88
C ARG A 871 5.72 -9.35 46.62
N PRO A 872 6.84 -9.52 45.88
CA PRO A 872 7.55 -10.79 45.78
C PRO A 872 8.09 -11.28 47.13
N ASN A 873 7.78 -12.54 47.46
CA ASN A 873 8.31 -13.21 48.66
C ASN A 873 9.75 -13.69 48.42
N LEU A 874 10.70 -12.77 48.56
CA LEU A 874 12.11 -12.98 48.25
C LEU A 874 13.01 -12.83 49.48
N THR A 875 14.11 -13.57 49.50
CA THR A 875 15.20 -13.34 50.46
C THR A 875 15.89 -11.99 50.21
N PRO A 876 16.60 -11.41 51.20
CA PRO A 876 17.33 -10.15 51.00
C PRO A 876 18.34 -10.18 49.83
N LEU A 877 19.01 -11.32 49.61
CA LEU A 877 19.96 -11.50 48.51
C LEU A 877 19.25 -11.52 47.15
N GLN A 878 18.15 -12.26 47.06
CA GLN A 878 17.31 -12.28 45.84
C GLN A 878 16.77 -10.89 45.53
N LYS A 879 16.28 -10.16 46.53
CA LYS A 879 15.81 -8.79 46.37
C LYS A 879 16.89 -7.85 45.82
N LYS A 880 18.12 -7.94 46.34
CA LYS A 880 19.28 -7.19 45.82
C LYS A 880 19.53 -7.50 44.34
N GLU A 881 19.46 -8.78 43.97
CA GLU A 881 19.66 -9.20 42.58
C GLU A 881 18.55 -8.72 41.64
N VAL A 882 17.28 -8.78 42.05
CA VAL A 882 16.14 -8.26 41.28
C VAL A 882 16.32 -6.77 40.97
N ILE A 883 16.68 -5.98 41.99
CA ILE A 883 16.89 -4.54 41.83
C ILE A 883 18.06 -4.29 40.88
N ALA A 884 19.19 -4.98 41.06
CA ALA A 884 20.35 -4.80 40.21
C ALA A 884 20.10 -5.20 38.74
N ARG A 885 19.31 -6.26 38.49
CA ARG A 885 18.87 -6.63 37.12
C ARG A 885 17.95 -5.59 36.48
N ALA A 886 17.06 -4.98 37.26
CA ALA A 886 16.21 -3.91 36.76
C ALA A 886 17.05 -2.69 36.34
N PHE A 887 18.10 -2.35 37.10
CA PHE A 887 19.05 -1.29 36.73
C PHE A 887 19.81 -1.60 35.44
N ASP A 888 20.18 -2.87 35.20
CA ASP A 888 20.84 -3.32 33.96
C ASP A 888 20.01 -3.12 32.68
N HIS A 889 18.71 -2.88 32.83
CA HIS A 889 17.80 -2.65 31.72
C HIS A 889 17.57 -1.16 31.41
N VAL A 890 17.99 -0.26 32.29
CA VAL A 890 17.81 1.19 32.12
C VAL A 890 18.55 1.69 30.87
N GLY A 891 17.83 2.44 30.04
CA GLY A 891 18.33 2.96 28.76
C GLY A 891 18.05 2.06 27.55
N LYS A 892 17.50 0.86 27.74
CA LYS A 892 17.03 0.04 26.62
C LYS A 892 15.81 0.68 25.95
N PRO A 893 15.69 0.62 24.61
CA PRO A 893 14.51 1.08 23.88
C PRO A 893 13.25 0.29 24.26
N TYR A 894 12.09 0.92 24.07
CA TYR A 894 10.80 0.26 24.26
C TYR A 894 10.50 -0.72 23.13
N ASP A 895 9.93 -1.87 23.46
CA ASP A 895 9.49 -2.84 22.46
C ASP A 895 8.02 -2.65 22.06
N PHE A 896 7.78 -2.02 20.91
CA PHE A 896 6.43 -1.83 20.38
C PHE A 896 5.80 -3.09 19.77
N ASP A 897 6.56 -4.18 19.70
CA ASP A 897 6.12 -5.47 19.16
C ASP A 897 5.66 -6.45 20.25
N PHE A 898 5.85 -6.12 21.53
CA PHE A 898 5.46 -6.96 22.67
C PHE A 898 6.00 -8.40 22.55
N ASP A 899 7.21 -8.54 22.04
CA ASP A 899 7.88 -9.80 21.76
C ASP A 899 8.96 -10.07 22.81
N PHE A 900 8.59 -10.84 23.84
CA PHE A 900 9.48 -11.22 24.94
C PHE A 900 10.65 -12.10 24.48
N PHE A 901 10.65 -12.51 23.22
CA PHE A 901 11.83 -13.13 22.66
C PHE A 901 12.99 -12.15 22.57
N SER A 902 12.80 -10.87 22.26
CA SER A 902 13.93 -9.94 22.06
C SER A 902 14.35 -9.31 23.39
N ALA A 903 15.65 -9.26 23.69
CA ALA A 903 16.15 -8.71 24.97
C ALA A 903 16.83 -7.33 24.82
N ASP A 904 17.00 -6.85 23.59
CA ASP A 904 17.59 -5.54 23.24
C ASP A 904 16.58 -4.39 23.38
N LYS A 905 15.28 -4.70 23.43
CA LYS A 905 14.16 -3.79 23.70
C LYS A 905 13.23 -4.47 24.68
N LEU A 906 12.54 -3.71 25.53
CA LEU A 906 11.69 -4.28 26.57
C LEU A 906 10.34 -3.56 26.65
N VAL A 907 9.31 -4.32 27.00
CA VAL A 907 8.03 -3.76 27.50
C VAL A 907 7.98 -3.70 29.02
N CYS A 908 6.98 -3.02 29.54
CA CYS A 908 6.84 -2.71 30.96
C CYS A 908 6.79 -3.96 31.86
N THR A 909 6.07 -4.99 31.44
CA THR A 909 5.97 -6.29 32.13
C THR A 909 7.20 -7.17 31.93
N GLU A 910 7.97 -6.93 30.87
CA GLU A 910 9.19 -7.68 30.60
C GLU A 910 10.33 -7.26 31.51
N VAL A 911 10.39 -5.98 31.90
CA VAL A 911 11.31 -5.51 32.96
C VAL A 911 11.08 -6.28 34.25
N VAL A 912 9.82 -6.45 34.66
CA VAL A 912 9.43 -7.23 35.86
C VAL A 912 9.78 -8.72 35.67
N TYR A 913 9.41 -9.30 34.53
CA TYR A 913 9.67 -10.70 34.19
C TYR A 913 11.17 -11.05 34.22
N ARG A 914 12.01 -10.22 33.60
CA ARG A 914 13.46 -10.45 33.53
C ARG A 914 14.15 -10.18 34.86
N ALA A 915 13.71 -9.18 35.62
CA ALA A 915 14.24 -8.90 36.95
C ALA A 915 14.00 -10.08 37.92
N LEU A 916 12.81 -10.69 37.86
CA LEU A 916 12.41 -11.80 38.74
C LEU A 916 12.76 -13.21 38.20
N ASN A 917 13.33 -13.30 37.00
CA ASN A 917 13.60 -14.58 36.33
C ASN A 917 14.44 -15.54 37.20
N GLY A 918 13.99 -16.80 37.33
CA GLY A 918 14.62 -17.80 38.18
C GLY A 918 14.34 -17.65 39.67
N MET A 919 13.53 -16.68 40.07
CA MET A 919 12.97 -16.54 41.42
C MET A 919 11.45 -16.71 41.41
N ILE A 920 10.79 -16.07 40.43
CA ILE A 920 9.37 -16.24 40.13
C ILE A 920 9.25 -16.40 38.61
N ASP A 921 8.74 -17.55 38.16
CA ASP A 921 8.57 -17.86 36.75
C ASP A 921 7.11 -17.63 36.33
N PHE A 922 6.81 -16.43 35.81
CA PHE A 922 5.47 -16.13 35.32
C PHE A 922 5.15 -16.93 34.04
N PRO A 923 3.95 -17.51 33.92
CA PRO A 923 3.55 -18.21 32.70
C PRO A 923 3.34 -17.22 31.55
N LEU A 924 4.03 -17.42 30.43
CA LEU A 924 3.85 -16.62 29.22
C LEU A 924 2.65 -17.12 28.41
N VAL A 925 1.83 -16.19 27.93
CA VAL A 925 0.65 -16.46 27.10
C VAL A 925 0.92 -16.09 25.63
N ASP A 926 0.25 -16.77 24.70
CA ASP A 926 0.34 -16.46 23.27
C ASP A 926 -0.70 -15.40 22.87
N ILE A 927 -0.22 -14.26 22.38
CA ILE A 927 -1.06 -13.19 21.84
C ILE A 927 -0.60 -12.91 20.42
N LEU A 928 -1.50 -13.09 19.45
CA LEU A 928 -1.21 -12.93 18.01
C LEU A 928 0.02 -13.73 17.54
N GLY A 929 0.26 -14.90 18.14
CA GLY A 929 1.40 -15.77 17.80
C GLY A 929 2.73 -15.35 18.44
N ARG A 930 2.72 -14.44 19.41
CA ARG A 930 3.90 -14.02 20.19
C ARG A 930 3.70 -14.37 21.67
N LYS A 931 4.75 -14.90 22.31
CA LYS A 931 4.77 -15.13 23.75
C LYS A 931 4.97 -13.80 24.48
N THR A 932 4.10 -13.50 25.43
CA THR A 932 4.14 -12.24 26.20
C THR A 932 3.54 -12.44 27.59
N LEU A 933 3.73 -11.44 28.47
CA LEU A 933 3.14 -11.39 29.81
C LEU A 933 2.34 -10.08 29.96
N PRO A 934 1.03 -10.07 29.68
CA PRO A 934 0.17 -8.94 30.00
C PRO A 934 0.13 -8.68 31.50
N ALA A 935 0.03 -7.43 31.93
CA ALA A 935 0.07 -7.10 33.37
C ALA A 935 -1.09 -7.77 34.16
N VAL A 936 -2.24 -7.99 33.51
CA VAL A 936 -3.35 -8.74 34.10
C VAL A 936 -2.99 -10.19 34.46
N GLU A 937 -2.08 -10.82 33.73
CA GLU A 937 -1.65 -12.20 34.03
C GLU A 937 -0.84 -12.28 35.33
N ILE A 938 -0.16 -11.21 35.74
CA ILE A 938 0.52 -11.15 37.05
C ILE A 938 -0.51 -11.23 38.19
N ILE A 939 -1.67 -10.56 38.04
CA ILE A 939 -2.76 -10.63 39.03
C ILE A 939 -3.43 -12.00 39.01
N LYS A 940 -3.67 -12.58 37.83
CA LYS A 940 -4.21 -13.94 37.72
C LYS A 940 -3.27 -14.97 38.33
N PHE A 941 -1.96 -14.82 38.10
CA PHE A 941 -0.94 -15.67 38.71
C PHE A 941 -0.96 -15.55 40.24
N TRP A 942 -0.98 -14.33 40.79
CA TRP A 942 -1.13 -14.10 42.22
C TRP A 942 -2.43 -14.70 42.80
N ALA A 943 -3.56 -14.57 42.09
CA ALA A 943 -4.84 -15.12 42.52
C ALA A 943 -4.95 -16.65 42.34
N SER A 944 -3.96 -17.28 41.71
CA SER A 944 -3.90 -18.74 41.51
C SER A 944 -3.31 -19.46 42.73
N GLY A 945 -3.56 -20.77 42.82
CA GLY A 945 -3.00 -21.62 43.88
C GLY A 945 -1.46 -21.74 43.82
N GLU A 946 -0.84 -21.46 42.66
CA GLU A 946 0.60 -21.55 42.45
C GLU A 946 1.31 -20.22 42.79
N GLY A 947 0.76 -19.08 42.36
CA GLY A 947 1.38 -17.78 42.56
C GLY A 947 1.04 -17.10 43.89
N GLY A 948 -0.08 -17.46 44.54
CA GLY A 948 -0.48 -16.90 45.83
C GLY A 948 0.58 -17.00 46.94
N PRO A 949 1.31 -18.13 47.10
CA PRO A 949 2.44 -18.22 48.02
C PRO A 949 3.66 -17.37 47.64
N MET A 950 3.83 -17.02 46.36
CA MET A 950 5.00 -16.30 45.85
C MET A 950 4.85 -14.77 45.90
N LEU A 951 3.61 -14.27 45.95
CA LEU A 951 3.29 -12.84 45.90
C LEU A 951 2.34 -12.46 47.04
N THR A 952 2.72 -11.47 47.84
CA THR A 952 1.88 -10.93 48.92
C THR A 952 1.15 -9.67 48.46
N PHE A 953 -0.15 -9.61 48.73
CA PHE A 953 -0.96 -8.40 48.53
C PHE A 953 -0.52 -7.28 49.48
N VAL A 954 -0.25 -6.09 48.95
CA VAL A 954 0.11 -4.91 49.75
C VAL A 954 -1.02 -3.87 49.74
N ALA A 955 -1.50 -3.50 48.54
CA ALA A 955 -2.50 -2.47 48.38
C ALA A 955 -3.24 -2.59 47.05
N TYR A 956 -4.50 -2.15 47.01
CA TYR A 956 -5.23 -1.91 45.77
C TYR A 956 -6.05 -0.63 45.90
N LEU A 957 -5.74 0.33 45.03
CA LEU A 957 -6.48 1.56 44.81
C LEU A 957 -7.32 1.37 43.53
N ASP A 958 -8.63 1.30 43.69
CA ASP A 958 -9.57 1.04 42.61
C ASP A 958 -10.26 2.34 42.19
N GLY A 959 -9.93 2.84 41.00
CA GLY A 959 -10.55 4.00 40.39
C GLY A 959 -11.80 3.63 39.60
N ASP A 960 -12.93 4.26 39.93
CA ASP A 960 -14.17 4.17 39.17
C ASP A 960 -14.44 5.47 38.42
N GLU A 961 -14.41 5.40 37.08
CA GLU A 961 -14.67 6.54 36.20
C GLU A 961 -16.11 7.07 36.28
N ARG A 962 -17.08 6.19 36.56
CA ARG A 962 -18.51 6.58 36.63
C ARG A 962 -18.73 7.52 37.80
N THR A 963 -18.19 7.16 38.96
CA THR A 963 -18.29 7.94 40.19
C THR A 963 -17.22 9.04 40.27
N GLY A 964 -16.12 8.92 39.53
CA GLY A 964 -15.00 9.85 39.56
C GLY A 964 -14.22 9.79 40.89
N LYS A 965 -14.25 8.64 41.58
CA LYS A 965 -13.59 8.41 42.85
C LYS A 965 -12.60 7.25 42.74
N CYS A 966 -11.56 7.29 43.55
CA CYS A 966 -10.67 6.16 43.79
C CYS A 966 -10.73 5.79 45.27
N GLU A 967 -10.93 4.50 45.56
CA GLU A 967 -11.09 3.99 46.93
C GLU A 967 -10.15 2.80 47.19
N TRP A 968 -9.87 2.53 48.46
CA TRP A 968 -9.12 1.35 48.86
C TRP A 968 -9.99 0.11 48.70
N ALA A 969 -9.46 -0.90 48.05
CA ALA A 969 -10.13 -2.16 47.79
C ALA A 969 -9.29 -3.35 48.32
N GLY A 970 -9.97 -4.46 48.60
CA GLY A 970 -9.37 -5.64 49.17
C GLY A 970 -8.80 -6.63 48.14
N PRO A 971 -8.21 -7.75 48.61
CA PRO A 971 -7.64 -8.77 47.74
C PRO A 971 -8.70 -9.49 46.88
N ALA A 972 -9.93 -9.64 47.38
CA ALA A 972 -11.01 -10.25 46.61
C ALA A 972 -11.43 -9.37 45.42
N GLU A 973 -11.50 -8.06 45.63
CA GLU A 973 -11.78 -7.06 44.61
C GLU A 973 -10.66 -6.97 43.58
N LEU A 974 -9.40 -7.08 44.01
CA LEU A 974 -8.25 -7.15 43.10
C LEU A 974 -8.31 -8.40 42.21
N ALA A 975 -8.60 -9.57 42.78
CA ALA A 975 -8.77 -10.81 42.01
C ALA A 975 -9.93 -10.70 41.00
N TRP A 976 -11.05 -10.09 41.40
CA TRP A 976 -12.17 -9.83 40.52
C TRP A 976 -11.82 -8.85 39.37
N SER A 977 -10.95 -7.86 39.64
CA SER A 977 -10.53 -6.87 38.65
C SER A 977 -9.85 -7.49 37.41
N ALA A 978 -9.24 -8.68 37.55
CA ALA A 978 -8.59 -9.39 36.44
C ALA A 978 -9.58 -9.83 35.34
N GLY A 979 -10.87 -9.92 35.66
CA GLY A 979 -11.95 -10.23 34.71
C GLY A 979 -12.62 -9.01 34.08
N ARG A 980 -12.25 -7.78 34.49
CA ARG A 980 -12.84 -6.56 33.93
C ARG A 980 -12.44 -6.37 32.46
N PRO A 981 -13.34 -5.84 31.61
CA PRO A 981 -13.02 -5.54 30.22
C PRO A 981 -11.97 -4.43 30.11
N ALA A 982 -11.20 -4.44 29.02
CA ALA A 982 -10.18 -3.43 28.75
C ALA A 982 -10.76 -2.00 28.60
N LEU A 983 -11.96 -1.92 28.01
CA LEU A 983 -12.71 -0.68 27.79
C LEU A 983 -13.90 -0.58 28.76
N THR A 984 -13.70 0.12 29.88
CA THR A 984 -14.68 0.23 30.97
C THR A 984 -15.84 1.18 30.69
N TRP A 985 -15.74 2.06 29.69
CA TRP A 985 -16.75 3.06 29.33
C TRP A 985 -17.72 2.65 28.22
N LEU A 986 -17.57 1.44 27.66
CA LEU A 986 -18.54 0.85 26.71
C LEU A 986 -19.72 0.17 27.43
N GLN A 987 -19.66 0.10 28.77
CA GLN A 987 -20.72 -0.33 29.69
C GLN A 987 -21.16 0.86 30.54
#